data_AF-A0A317UGN2-F1
#
_entry.id   AF-A0A317UGN2-F1
#
_cell.length_a   1.000
_cell.length_b   1.000
_cell.length_c   1.000
_cell.angle_alpha   90.00
_cell.angle_beta   90.00
_cell.angle_gamma   90.00
#
_symmetry.space_group_name_H-M   'P 1'
#
loop_
_entity.id
_entity.type
_entity.pdbx_description
1 polymer ?
#
loop_
_entity_poly.entity_id
_entity_poly.type
_entity_poly.pdbx_seq_one_letter_code
_entity_poly.pdbx_strand_id
1 'polypeptide(L)'
;MKNKVISAMLLGMSATMAVPGTVVMAAEDGSESTAVEETAAEVPEAEGGESEAEQNDEESQDKQDTDTAVQKMIDYATDESVKVADTPDDFGPKLSNIVFSDDVFGKYADSLNEYINGSEIDTDSIYNCEMDMVDKVAELTKDESAEAIAASKYQVALTFESVYGEDAFMPGRDIRRALIADSSKDEDFAVCGTIAEADTVYISAGGTTAIPTTLFKAVSEQPENPDETGATDSPNDTDSVTKDEDQNGADDSTTEETPSDTTNPDTPGDVTTDSDSAEEEKKSLDEYVEGLDDIEIQLGDDLPSPRVSYDDTKVVSVSLDTSKVDKNTIGVYTISYIIKGVDGTTKIVNKQCAVSEDPVLKELRKQMCEKAGEIEKGKFTEKDFKSKWDEAVKAAKAEINKKKNEEEMQAVLDKLTETAASILNDQQLYVTKNGYVGEMYSKFESMEFVTDAQKNMANDVLKDAVAKIKKSETVEDAKQAMDEGIESIEKIAAQDDSSIDALKSEAKKKINAAMDGIKDKTTVLQNVYGSLIFKLDTCTTAKEIDSVTNSADSAFAHVKAAIEGDMDSMFALYKDLKGIAPDSDTTETIDEIILLGTPSDISDGEDKISDIHKAITSDVDEFTAYLTGRAGETISGETKAEAYAAYVKATNGTPDADLTKVKEDAKSEIQKALDEITSDNKEVTDKKGQIKDEVFKKIDAAASAEEVETIVSDAKSEIKDLKDEITNNEGLSSVKESAKKEIQNTVDNQSDEELKASIQQLAGAALKKIENATTEDEVKDIVEGFKSDVQTTTDAYKKDKELASVKADTLSKLSVLESKVKSEYVTADMNSIISTAKANIENAQSASECSKIYAQAKTDYNNAYLTSMRSVFNNKLDALLTEYKFTDDTYSQKAQEVINKQKENINKAKNETAMEKCYNLAKDNLAKLVTAQDAAAKLAQAKTDAIAKIKAMVTNPTDTSNKIIDTYTDKINKATSEDDINKLVDGCQQALKDAGVDASSTADASKLAQLRADAISTLQKMLDTVPSDKKEDAQKVFDSYVEKINSDTTEDAIKNDLEEGKTKLKKYGASDVTDNTPTPNGNTSTTLDGSGSGATEKGSDVATTSGVKTGDDNMGIIAIAGAAITAALAAAFISLKKFIKR
;
A
#
# COMPACT_ATOMS: atom_id res chain seq x y z
N MET A 1 -10.02 65.16 -9.20
CA MET A 1 -10.18 66.48 -8.54
C MET A 1 -8.81 67.02 -8.12
N LYS A 2 -8.68 68.35 -7.91
CA LYS A 2 -7.59 69.05 -7.20
C LYS A 2 -6.12 68.64 -7.47
N ASN A 3 -5.61 69.33 -8.47
CA ASN A 3 -4.23 69.74 -8.74
C ASN A 3 -3.39 70.24 -7.52
N LYS A 4 -2.05 70.18 -7.66
CA LYS A 4 -0.97 71.13 -7.20
C LYS A 4 -0.08 70.93 -5.94
N VAL A 5 1.23 71.00 -6.22
CA VAL A 5 2.32 71.81 -5.59
C VAL A 5 3.05 71.30 -4.33
N ILE A 6 4.39 71.15 -4.45
CA ILE A 6 5.44 71.96 -3.78
C ILE A 6 6.74 71.89 -4.61
N SER A 7 7.67 72.84 -4.44
CA SER A 7 8.95 72.96 -5.17
C SER A 7 10.08 73.41 -4.22
N ALA A 8 11.33 73.00 -4.49
CA ALA A 8 12.52 73.46 -3.77
C ALA A 8 13.77 73.44 -4.67
N MET A 9 14.64 74.46 -4.52
CA MET A 9 15.95 74.57 -5.19
C MET A 9 17.09 74.08 -4.29
N LEU A 10 18.24 73.74 -4.87
CA LEU A 10 19.50 74.46 -4.60
C LEU A 10 20.57 74.21 -5.68
N LEU A 11 21.60 75.08 -5.75
CA LEU A 11 22.73 74.96 -6.68
C LEU A 11 24.00 74.43 -5.99
N GLY A 12 24.90 73.81 -6.75
CA GLY A 12 26.29 73.53 -6.37
C GLY A 12 27.15 73.18 -7.60
N MET A 13 28.31 73.82 -7.76
CA MET A 13 29.23 73.67 -8.90
C MET A 13 30.61 73.12 -8.48
N SER A 14 31.37 72.58 -9.45
CA SER A 14 32.86 72.63 -9.51
C SER A 14 33.66 71.76 -8.50
N ALA A 15 34.88 71.27 -8.79
CA ALA A 15 35.60 71.01 -10.06
C ALA A 15 36.91 70.20 -9.80
N THR A 16 37.43 69.53 -10.84
CA THR A 16 38.82 69.12 -11.16
C THR A 16 39.97 69.27 -10.12
N MET A 17 40.79 68.21 -9.90
CA MET A 17 42.23 68.10 -10.37
C MET A 17 43.15 67.06 -9.65
N ALA A 18 43.96 66.35 -10.46
CA ALA A 18 45.39 65.97 -10.32
C ALA A 18 45.99 65.06 -9.19
N VAL A 19 46.43 63.85 -9.59
CA VAL A 19 47.78 63.21 -9.53
C VAL A 19 48.85 63.80 -8.55
N PRO A 20 49.49 63.01 -7.65
CA PRO A 20 50.70 62.17 -7.94
C PRO A 20 50.77 60.82 -7.16
N GLY A 21 51.74 59.89 -7.34
CA GLY A 21 52.84 59.76 -8.32
C GLY A 21 54.00 58.83 -7.87
N THR A 22 54.24 57.73 -8.61
CA THR A 22 55.48 56.90 -8.76
C THR A 22 56.34 56.43 -7.55
N VAL A 23 56.56 55.10 -7.46
CA VAL A 23 57.68 54.39 -6.80
C VAL A 23 58.12 53.21 -7.72
N VAL A 24 59.33 52.63 -7.56
CA VAL A 24 60.01 51.83 -8.63
C VAL A 24 61.06 50.80 -8.09
N MET A 25 61.47 49.82 -8.94
CA MET A 25 62.53 48.76 -8.80
C MET A 25 62.16 47.37 -8.21
N ALA A 26 62.76 46.21 -8.59
CA ALA A 26 63.62 45.82 -9.74
C ALA A 26 63.95 44.28 -9.81
N ALA A 27 64.49 43.81 -10.96
CA ALA A 27 65.45 42.67 -11.16
C ALA A 27 64.97 41.20 -10.96
N GLU A 28 65.48 40.14 -11.63
CA GLU A 28 66.28 39.93 -12.88
C GLU A 28 66.23 38.42 -13.33
N ASP A 29 66.92 38.05 -14.43
CA ASP A 29 67.10 36.70 -15.08
C ASP A 29 65.85 36.02 -15.71
N GLY A 30 65.93 35.27 -16.83
CA GLY A 30 67.06 35.01 -17.77
C GLY A 30 66.70 33.94 -18.86
N SER A 31 67.51 33.79 -19.93
CA SER A 31 67.36 32.83 -21.08
C SER A 31 66.23 33.16 -22.09
N GLU A 32 66.46 33.48 -23.39
CA GLU A 32 66.89 32.64 -24.56
C GLU A 32 65.87 31.54 -24.95
N SER A 33 65.50 31.30 -26.23
CA SER A 33 65.90 31.86 -27.55
C SER A 33 64.90 31.50 -28.69
N THR A 34 64.84 32.30 -29.79
CA THR A 34 64.38 31.98 -31.18
C THR A 34 62.97 31.36 -31.41
N ALA A 35 62.07 31.82 -32.31
CA ALA A 35 62.17 32.22 -33.74
C ALA A 35 62.38 30.98 -34.69
N VAL A 36 61.85 30.89 -35.93
CA VAL A 36 61.09 31.83 -36.78
C VAL A 36 60.45 31.08 -38.00
N GLU A 37 59.41 31.66 -38.65
CA GLU A 37 58.94 31.39 -40.06
C GLU A 37 58.47 29.95 -40.44
N GLU A 38 57.82 29.64 -41.59
CA GLU A 38 57.33 30.46 -42.72
C GLU A 38 56.03 29.88 -43.37
N THR A 39 55.53 30.65 -44.36
CA THR A 39 54.64 30.39 -45.52
C THR A 39 54.85 29.08 -46.32
N ALA A 40 54.08 28.70 -47.35
CA ALA A 40 52.68 28.92 -47.82
C ALA A 40 52.43 28.05 -49.09
N ALA A 41 51.21 28.11 -49.66
CA ALA A 41 50.78 27.46 -50.93
C ALA A 41 50.71 25.91 -50.88
N GLU A 42 50.06 25.18 -51.81
CA GLU A 42 49.45 25.55 -53.11
C GLU A 42 48.16 24.72 -53.41
N VAL A 43 47.50 24.99 -54.55
CA VAL A 43 46.20 24.48 -55.10
C VAL A 43 46.49 24.03 -56.57
N PRO A 44 45.62 23.39 -57.42
CA PRO A 44 44.37 22.60 -57.25
C PRO A 44 44.64 21.05 -57.14
N GLU A 45 44.00 20.00 -57.72
CA GLU A 45 43.04 19.67 -58.82
C GLU A 45 42.36 18.30 -58.53
N ALA A 46 41.32 17.77 -59.22
CA ALA A 46 40.10 18.25 -59.92
C ALA A 46 39.37 17.03 -60.57
N GLU A 47 38.04 17.13 -60.79
CA GLU A 47 37.20 16.38 -61.78
C GLU A 47 37.07 14.83 -61.81
N GLY A 48 35.91 14.37 -62.29
CA GLY A 48 35.62 13.02 -62.82
C GLY A 48 34.97 12.03 -61.83
N GLY A 49 33.92 11.28 -62.18
CA GLY A 49 33.14 11.23 -63.43
C GLY A 49 32.30 9.93 -63.49
N GLU A 50 31.10 9.97 -64.06
CA GLU A 50 30.13 8.85 -64.04
C GLU A 50 30.37 7.76 -65.10
N SER A 51 29.48 6.74 -65.12
CA SER A 51 29.35 5.59 -66.05
C SER A 51 30.31 4.40 -65.81
N GLU A 52 29.95 3.13 -66.08
CA GLU A 52 28.75 2.61 -66.77
C GLU A 52 28.30 1.21 -66.24
N ALA A 53 27.11 0.79 -66.66
CA ALA A 53 26.22 -0.31 -66.26
C ALA A 53 26.72 -1.78 -66.16
N GLU A 54 25.89 -2.60 -65.47
CA GLU A 54 25.64 -4.06 -65.63
C GLU A 54 26.80 -5.05 -65.37
N GLN A 55 26.62 -6.22 -64.71
CA GLN A 55 25.46 -7.12 -64.65
C GLN A 55 25.60 -8.16 -63.50
N ASN A 56 24.48 -8.61 -62.93
CA ASN A 56 24.24 -9.86 -62.16
C ASN A 56 25.20 -10.32 -61.03
N ASP A 57 24.71 -10.33 -59.77
CA ASP A 57 24.81 -11.46 -58.83
C ASP A 57 23.86 -11.25 -57.60
N GLU A 58 22.56 -11.01 -57.88
CA GLU A 58 21.52 -10.62 -56.90
C GLU A 58 21.42 -11.59 -55.68
N GLU A 59 21.56 -12.89 -55.91
CA GLU A 59 21.46 -13.96 -54.88
C GLU A 59 22.58 -13.91 -53.81
N SER A 60 23.59 -13.06 -53.97
CA SER A 60 24.71 -12.90 -53.04
C SER A 60 24.72 -11.58 -52.25
N GLN A 61 24.02 -10.56 -52.74
CA GLN A 61 23.96 -9.25 -52.06
C GLN A 61 22.81 -9.21 -51.04
N ASP A 62 21.64 -9.77 -51.38
CA ASP A 62 20.48 -9.90 -50.47
C ASP A 62 20.91 -10.48 -49.11
N LYS A 63 21.69 -11.56 -49.12
CA LYS A 63 22.19 -12.20 -47.89
C LYS A 63 23.17 -11.35 -47.09
N GLN A 64 23.93 -10.47 -47.73
CA GLN A 64 24.84 -9.57 -47.01
C GLN A 64 24.08 -8.42 -46.34
N ASP A 65 22.98 -7.97 -46.94
CA ASP A 65 22.08 -6.99 -46.33
C ASP A 65 21.17 -7.62 -45.25
N THR A 66 20.70 -8.87 -45.39
CA THR A 66 19.96 -9.56 -44.30
C THR A 66 20.86 -9.92 -43.11
N ASP A 67 22.06 -10.49 -43.31
CA ASP A 67 23.04 -10.69 -42.23
C ASP A 67 23.35 -9.36 -41.50
N THR A 68 23.41 -8.24 -42.24
CA THR A 68 23.61 -6.90 -41.67
C THR A 68 22.39 -6.39 -40.89
N ALA A 69 21.17 -6.68 -41.34
CA ALA A 69 19.94 -6.33 -40.62
C ALA A 69 19.83 -7.12 -39.30
N VAL A 70 20.08 -8.43 -39.34
CA VAL A 70 20.10 -9.30 -38.15
C VAL A 70 21.18 -8.83 -37.16
N GLN A 71 22.37 -8.47 -37.63
CA GLN A 71 23.41 -7.94 -36.75
C GLN A 71 22.99 -6.60 -36.11
N LYS A 72 22.40 -5.65 -36.86
CA LYS A 72 21.88 -4.38 -36.29
C LYS A 72 20.81 -4.60 -35.21
N MET A 73 19.91 -5.56 -35.43
CA MET A 73 18.89 -5.96 -34.44
C MET A 73 19.53 -6.49 -33.15
N ILE A 74 20.58 -7.31 -33.27
CA ILE A 74 21.34 -7.84 -32.12
C ILE A 74 22.15 -6.73 -31.44
N ASP A 75 22.79 -5.86 -32.21
CA ASP A 75 23.59 -4.74 -31.71
C ASP A 75 22.71 -3.81 -30.85
N TYR A 76 21.52 -3.42 -31.36
CA TYR A 76 20.53 -2.60 -30.63
C TYR A 76 20.15 -3.20 -29.27
N ALA A 77 19.88 -4.52 -29.22
CA ALA A 77 19.54 -5.21 -27.97
C ALA A 77 20.67 -5.18 -26.92
N THR A 78 21.91 -4.86 -27.34
CA THR A 78 23.11 -4.80 -26.49
C THR A 78 23.69 -3.39 -26.28
N ASP A 79 23.35 -2.40 -27.11
CA ASP A 79 23.84 -1.03 -26.97
C ASP A 79 22.91 -0.18 -26.10
N GLU A 80 23.28 -0.11 -24.82
CA GLU A 80 22.55 0.65 -23.80
C GLU A 80 22.46 2.15 -24.12
N SER A 81 23.39 2.72 -24.90
CA SER A 81 23.34 4.13 -25.26
C SER A 81 22.28 4.43 -26.33
N VAL A 82 21.98 3.46 -27.21
CA VAL A 82 20.96 3.60 -28.24
C VAL A 82 19.57 3.43 -27.65
N LYS A 83 19.33 2.43 -26.79
CA LYS A 83 18.04 2.24 -26.10
C LYS A 83 17.60 3.49 -25.31
N VAL A 84 18.55 4.14 -24.64
CA VAL A 84 18.28 5.37 -23.87
C VAL A 84 18.02 6.56 -24.79
N ALA A 85 18.72 6.65 -25.94
CA ALA A 85 18.49 7.71 -26.93
C ALA A 85 17.15 7.58 -27.68
N ASP A 86 16.71 6.34 -27.93
CA ASP A 86 15.45 6.03 -28.61
C ASP A 86 14.27 5.87 -27.62
N THR A 87 14.47 6.13 -26.32
CA THR A 87 13.38 6.18 -25.32
C THR A 87 12.67 7.54 -25.38
N PRO A 88 11.33 7.61 -25.53
CA PRO A 88 10.60 8.88 -25.62
C PRO A 88 10.74 9.78 -24.38
N ASP A 89 10.80 11.10 -24.59
CA ASP A 89 10.80 12.12 -23.52
C ASP A 89 9.62 11.99 -22.54
N ASP A 90 8.49 11.43 -22.98
CA ASP A 90 7.30 11.21 -22.16
C ASP A 90 7.14 9.77 -21.62
N PHE A 91 8.18 8.92 -21.73
CA PHE A 91 8.23 7.55 -21.20
C PHE A 91 7.83 7.49 -19.72
N GLY A 92 8.59 8.13 -18.83
CA GLY A 92 8.31 8.14 -17.38
C GLY A 92 6.89 8.66 -17.04
N PRO A 93 6.46 9.82 -17.57
CA PRO A 93 5.08 10.29 -17.43
C PRO A 93 4.01 9.31 -17.90
N LYS A 94 4.24 8.60 -19.02
CA LYS A 94 3.30 7.62 -19.58
C LYS A 94 3.28 6.28 -18.83
N LEU A 95 4.34 5.89 -18.12
CA LEU A 95 4.48 4.57 -17.49
C LEU A 95 3.30 4.22 -16.57
N SER A 96 2.78 5.20 -15.84
CA SER A 96 1.59 5.07 -14.98
C SER A 96 0.26 4.76 -15.72
N ASN A 97 0.24 4.79 -17.06
CA ASN A 97 -0.91 4.36 -17.88
C ASN A 97 -0.84 2.87 -18.28
N ILE A 98 0.28 2.18 -18.05
CA ILE A 98 0.36 0.73 -18.26
C ILE A 98 -0.46 0.04 -17.16
N VAL A 99 -1.48 -0.71 -17.54
CA VAL A 99 -2.37 -1.43 -16.61
C VAL A 99 -2.60 -2.86 -17.11
N PHE A 100 -2.13 -3.83 -16.35
CA PHE A 100 -2.38 -5.25 -16.57
C PHE A 100 -3.76 -5.61 -15.99
N SER A 101 -4.67 -6.14 -16.81
CA SER A 101 -6.05 -6.38 -16.40
C SER A 101 -6.32 -7.81 -15.95
N ASP A 102 -7.21 -7.98 -14.98
CA ASP A 102 -7.71 -9.28 -14.49
C ASP A 102 -8.25 -10.16 -15.62
N ASP A 103 -8.89 -9.56 -16.64
CA ASP A 103 -9.42 -10.28 -17.81
C ASP A 103 -8.31 -10.98 -18.61
N VAL A 104 -7.08 -10.43 -18.62
CA VAL A 104 -5.95 -10.94 -19.42
C VAL A 104 -4.96 -11.73 -18.56
N PHE A 105 -4.63 -11.24 -17.35
CA PHE A 105 -3.61 -11.81 -16.46
C PHE A 105 -4.17 -12.45 -15.18
N GLY A 106 -5.47 -12.32 -14.90
CA GLY A 106 -6.15 -12.99 -13.79
C GLY A 106 -5.50 -12.72 -12.43
N LYS A 107 -5.25 -13.79 -11.67
CA LYS A 107 -4.61 -13.76 -10.33
C LYS A 107 -3.20 -13.13 -10.29
N TYR A 108 -2.62 -12.78 -11.43
CA TYR A 108 -1.31 -12.16 -11.54
C TYR A 108 -1.38 -10.65 -11.85
N ALA A 109 -2.55 -10.12 -12.23
CA ALA A 109 -2.72 -8.72 -12.63
C ALA A 109 -2.30 -7.74 -11.51
N ASP A 110 -2.81 -7.93 -10.28
CA ASP A 110 -2.43 -7.14 -9.11
C ASP A 110 -0.90 -7.09 -8.90
N SER A 111 -0.21 -8.23 -8.98
CA SER A 111 1.25 -8.30 -8.75
C SER A 111 2.08 -7.69 -9.89
N LEU A 112 1.57 -7.68 -11.12
CA LEU A 112 2.19 -6.98 -12.25
C LEU A 112 2.01 -5.46 -12.11
N ASN A 113 0.81 -5.02 -11.73
CA ASN A 113 0.50 -3.62 -11.46
C ASN A 113 1.26 -3.07 -10.24
N GLU A 114 1.44 -3.86 -9.19
CA GLU A 114 2.28 -3.51 -8.03
C GLU A 114 3.77 -3.39 -8.41
N TYR A 115 4.27 -4.28 -9.27
CA TYR A 115 5.68 -4.25 -9.69
C TYR A 115 6.02 -3.06 -10.60
N ILE A 116 5.20 -2.78 -11.63
CA ILE A 116 5.46 -1.67 -12.57
C ILE A 116 5.29 -0.28 -11.93
N ASN A 117 4.51 -0.17 -10.85
CA ASN A 117 4.39 1.05 -10.03
C ASN A 117 5.34 1.02 -8.81
N GLY A 118 6.21 0.01 -8.72
CA GLY A 118 7.19 -0.16 -7.65
C GLY A 118 8.47 0.64 -7.86
N SER A 119 9.47 0.38 -7.01
CA SER A 119 10.85 0.91 -7.15
C SER A 119 11.87 -0.19 -7.45
N GLU A 120 11.40 -1.34 -7.96
CA GLU A 120 12.23 -2.49 -8.33
C GLU A 120 12.30 -2.70 -9.86
N ILE A 121 11.32 -2.15 -10.60
CA ILE A 121 11.27 -2.10 -12.07
C ILE A 121 12.43 -1.28 -12.65
N ASP A 122 13.07 -1.79 -13.70
CA ASP A 122 14.04 -1.02 -14.50
C ASP A 122 13.31 0.09 -15.28
N THR A 123 13.78 1.33 -15.17
CA THR A 123 13.25 2.49 -15.90
C THR A 123 14.35 3.30 -16.60
N ASP A 124 15.53 2.72 -16.84
CA ASP A 124 16.64 3.42 -17.52
C ASP A 124 16.34 3.58 -19.03
N SER A 125 15.55 2.68 -19.62
CA SER A 125 14.99 2.82 -20.97
C SER A 125 13.62 2.13 -21.10
N ILE A 126 12.82 2.51 -22.11
CA ILE A 126 11.57 1.80 -22.43
C ILE A 126 11.82 0.31 -22.73
N TYR A 127 12.93 0.01 -23.40
CA TYR A 127 13.35 -1.34 -23.75
C TYR A 127 13.60 -2.20 -22.50
N ASN A 128 14.38 -1.70 -21.53
CA ASN A 128 14.68 -2.47 -20.32
C ASN A 128 13.44 -2.67 -19.45
N CYS A 129 12.59 -1.65 -19.35
CA CYS A 129 11.34 -1.70 -18.60
C CYS A 129 10.40 -2.80 -19.12
N GLU A 130 10.22 -2.90 -20.44
CA GLU A 130 9.38 -3.93 -21.04
C GLU A 130 10.00 -5.34 -20.87
N MET A 131 11.33 -5.46 -20.96
CA MET A 131 12.04 -6.73 -20.76
C MET A 131 11.98 -7.21 -19.30
N ASP A 132 12.12 -6.32 -18.32
CA ASP A 132 11.99 -6.66 -16.90
C ASP A 132 10.54 -7.03 -16.54
N MET A 133 9.53 -6.36 -17.13
CA MET A 133 8.14 -6.82 -17.04
C MET A 133 7.92 -8.21 -17.67
N VAL A 134 8.60 -8.49 -18.78
CA VAL A 134 8.57 -9.79 -19.47
C VAL A 134 9.22 -10.91 -18.67
N ASP A 135 10.25 -10.63 -17.87
CA ASP A 135 10.81 -11.61 -16.93
C ASP A 135 10.04 -11.68 -15.61
N LYS A 136 9.42 -10.58 -15.16
CA LYS A 136 8.53 -10.60 -13.99
C LYS A 136 7.29 -11.45 -14.23
N VAL A 137 6.65 -11.32 -15.40
CA VAL A 137 5.52 -12.18 -15.75
C VAL A 137 5.94 -13.64 -15.89
N ALA A 138 7.18 -13.92 -16.33
CA ALA A 138 7.74 -15.27 -16.32
C ALA A 138 7.90 -15.82 -14.90
N GLU A 139 8.40 -15.02 -13.96
CA GLU A 139 8.58 -15.41 -12.56
C GLU A 139 7.25 -15.76 -11.88
N LEU A 140 6.20 -14.98 -12.16
CA LEU A 140 4.86 -15.18 -11.63
C LEU A 140 4.16 -16.39 -12.27
N THR A 141 4.27 -16.56 -13.58
CA THR A 141 3.59 -17.62 -14.35
C THR A 141 4.38 -18.93 -14.48
N LYS A 142 5.59 -19.03 -13.89
CA LYS A 142 6.48 -20.21 -13.98
C LYS A 142 5.83 -21.57 -13.69
N ASP A 143 4.81 -21.58 -12.84
CA ASP A 143 4.09 -22.78 -12.41
C ASP A 143 2.90 -23.14 -13.33
N GLU A 144 2.69 -22.43 -14.44
CA GLU A 144 1.60 -22.62 -15.40
C GLU A 144 1.99 -23.58 -16.55
N SER A 145 1.49 -23.38 -17.77
CA SER A 145 1.94 -24.10 -18.97
C SER A 145 2.92 -23.23 -19.76
N ALA A 146 3.83 -23.84 -20.53
CA ALA A 146 4.75 -23.09 -21.40
C ALA A 146 4.01 -22.19 -22.40
N GLU A 147 2.83 -22.62 -22.87
CA GLU A 147 1.95 -21.82 -23.73
C GLU A 147 1.33 -20.64 -22.99
N ALA A 148 0.91 -20.81 -21.72
CA ALA A 148 0.42 -19.71 -20.89
C ALA A 148 1.51 -18.69 -20.57
N ILE A 149 2.74 -19.12 -20.31
CA ILE A 149 3.90 -18.25 -20.10
C ILE A 149 4.22 -17.46 -21.38
N ALA A 150 4.22 -18.12 -22.54
CA ALA A 150 4.46 -17.48 -23.83
C ALA A 150 3.37 -16.45 -24.18
N ALA A 151 2.09 -16.82 -24.00
CA ALA A 151 0.96 -15.91 -24.15
C ALA A 151 1.06 -14.71 -23.19
N SER A 152 1.51 -14.93 -21.96
CA SER A 152 1.66 -13.85 -20.97
C SER A 152 2.75 -12.85 -21.38
N LYS A 153 3.91 -13.33 -21.84
CA LYS A 153 4.99 -12.46 -22.37
C LYS A 153 4.53 -11.69 -23.62
N TYR A 154 3.79 -12.33 -24.53
CA TYR A 154 3.21 -11.68 -25.72
C TYR A 154 2.21 -10.57 -25.35
N GLN A 155 1.36 -10.77 -24.34
CA GLN A 155 0.45 -9.74 -23.86
C GLN A 155 1.15 -8.58 -23.14
N VAL A 156 2.34 -8.76 -22.55
CA VAL A 156 3.12 -7.62 -22.01
C VAL A 156 3.51 -6.67 -23.13
N ALA A 157 4.05 -7.18 -24.25
CA ALA A 157 4.40 -6.36 -25.42
C ALA A 157 3.18 -5.59 -25.95
N LEU A 158 2.04 -6.28 -26.18
CA LEU A 158 0.79 -5.62 -26.58
C LEU A 158 0.31 -4.54 -25.60
N THR A 159 0.62 -4.67 -24.30
CA THR A 159 0.25 -3.68 -23.29
C THR A 159 1.12 -2.42 -23.42
N PHE A 160 2.44 -2.57 -23.61
CA PHE A 160 3.34 -1.44 -23.87
C PHE A 160 3.03 -0.75 -25.20
N GLU A 161 2.86 -1.52 -26.28
CA GLU A 161 2.47 -1.02 -27.61
C GLU A 161 1.12 -0.27 -27.57
N SER A 162 0.20 -0.61 -26.66
CA SER A 162 -1.07 0.11 -26.50
C SER A 162 -0.96 1.52 -25.89
N VAL A 163 0.15 1.81 -25.19
CA VAL A 163 0.42 3.10 -24.52
C VAL A 163 1.46 3.93 -25.29
N TYR A 164 2.43 3.26 -25.91
CA TYR A 164 3.58 3.87 -26.57
C TYR A 164 3.53 3.79 -28.11
N GLY A 165 2.72 2.91 -28.69
CA GLY A 165 2.69 2.70 -30.14
C GLY A 165 4.03 2.16 -30.65
N GLU A 166 4.44 2.61 -31.84
CA GLU A 166 5.70 2.17 -32.48
C GLU A 166 6.96 2.55 -31.68
N ASP A 167 6.88 3.44 -30.67
CA ASP A 167 7.99 3.70 -29.74
C ASP A 167 8.36 2.42 -28.93
N ALA A 168 7.42 1.49 -28.73
CA ALA A 168 7.65 0.17 -28.13
C ALA A 168 7.94 -0.94 -29.18
N PHE A 169 8.06 -0.60 -30.47
CA PHE A 169 8.25 -1.61 -31.52
C PHE A 169 9.56 -2.41 -31.34
N MET A 170 10.66 -1.76 -30.97
CA MET A 170 11.96 -2.43 -30.78
C MET A 170 11.93 -3.53 -29.70
N PRO A 171 11.49 -3.29 -28.45
CA PRO A 171 11.32 -4.36 -27.47
C PRO A 171 10.22 -5.36 -27.86
N GLY A 172 9.06 -4.90 -28.35
CA GLY A 172 7.95 -5.77 -28.73
C GLY A 172 8.28 -6.76 -29.85
N ARG A 173 9.11 -6.36 -30.84
CA ARG A 173 9.68 -7.25 -31.87
C ARG A 173 10.61 -8.29 -31.25
N ASP A 174 11.51 -7.86 -30.38
CA ASP A 174 12.53 -8.73 -29.76
C ASP A 174 11.91 -9.78 -28.83
N ILE A 175 10.81 -9.44 -28.14
CA ILE A 175 9.99 -10.38 -27.36
C ILE A 175 9.34 -11.42 -28.29
N ARG A 176 8.70 -10.99 -29.39
CA ARG A 176 8.09 -11.90 -30.36
C ARG A 176 9.11 -12.88 -30.96
N ARG A 177 10.31 -12.40 -31.31
CA ARG A 177 11.44 -13.23 -31.75
C ARG A 177 11.84 -14.24 -30.66
N ALA A 178 12.09 -13.78 -29.44
CA ALA A 178 12.51 -14.63 -28.31
C ALA A 178 11.48 -15.69 -27.90
N LEU A 179 10.20 -15.48 -28.21
CA LEU A 179 9.11 -16.44 -27.98
C LEU A 179 9.02 -17.56 -29.05
N ILE A 180 9.79 -17.49 -30.13
CA ILE A 180 9.82 -18.47 -31.21
C ILE A 180 11.11 -19.29 -31.17
N ALA A 181 10.98 -20.61 -31.08
CA ALA A 181 12.11 -21.55 -31.03
C ALA A 181 12.70 -21.88 -32.43
N ASP A 182 12.50 -21.01 -33.43
CA ASP A 182 12.90 -21.21 -34.82
C ASP A 182 13.69 -19.99 -35.33
N SER A 183 15.01 -20.08 -35.24
CA SER A 183 15.95 -19.04 -35.70
C SER A 183 15.98 -18.86 -37.22
N SER A 184 15.20 -19.62 -38.00
CA SER A 184 14.97 -19.29 -39.43
C SER A 184 14.07 -18.06 -39.61
N LYS A 185 13.50 -17.53 -38.52
CA LYS A 185 12.72 -16.29 -38.48
C LYS A 185 13.49 -15.04 -38.04
N ASP A 186 14.77 -15.17 -37.68
CA ASP A 186 15.58 -14.01 -37.29
C ASP A 186 15.77 -13.03 -38.46
N GLU A 187 15.95 -13.54 -39.69
CA GLU A 187 15.99 -12.71 -40.92
C GLU A 187 14.64 -11.99 -41.15
N ASP A 188 13.50 -12.68 -40.99
CA ASP A 188 12.15 -12.10 -41.15
C ASP A 188 11.85 -11.00 -40.12
N PHE A 189 12.24 -11.18 -38.84
CA PHE A 189 12.07 -10.16 -37.81
C PHE A 189 12.99 -8.95 -38.01
N ALA A 190 14.23 -9.16 -38.46
CA ALA A 190 15.21 -8.10 -38.64
C ALA A 190 14.85 -7.08 -39.74
N VAL A 191 13.98 -7.46 -40.69
CA VAL A 191 13.49 -6.58 -41.77
C VAL A 191 12.11 -5.96 -41.48
N CYS A 192 11.47 -6.28 -40.35
CA CYS A 192 10.21 -5.65 -39.96
C CYS A 192 10.43 -4.17 -39.57
N GLY A 193 9.58 -3.28 -40.08
CA GLY A 193 9.61 -1.84 -39.77
C GLY A 193 8.45 -1.37 -38.88
N THR A 194 7.48 -2.23 -38.59
CA THR A 194 6.28 -1.92 -37.79
C THR A 194 5.83 -3.10 -36.93
N ILE A 195 5.09 -2.81 -35.85
CA ILE A 195 4.48 -3.82 -34.96
C ILE A 195 3.65 -4.85 -35.76
N ALA A 196 2.86 -4.39 -36.74
CA ALA A 196 1.97 -5.25 -37.52
C ALA A 196 2.71 -6.26 -38.42
N GLU A 197 3.92 -5.93 -38.87
CA GLU A 197 4.78 -6.86 -39.62
C GLU A 197 5.37 -7.92 -38.68
N ALA A 198 5.86 -7.51 -37.50
CA ALA A 198 6.37 -8.45 -36.49
C ALA A 198 5.27 -9.38 -35.94
N ASP A 199 4.04 -8.91 -35.74
CA ASP A 199 2.88 -9.75 -35.44
C ASP A 199 2.59 -10.76 -36.56
N THR A 200 2.70 -10.32 -37.82
CA THR A 200 2.48 -11.21 -38.98
C THR A 200 3.55 -12.30 -39.04
N VAL A 201 4.82 -11.97 -38.81
CA VAL A 201 5.90 -12.96 -38.69
C VAL A 201 5.65 -13.89 -37.50
N TYR A 202 5.33 -13.35 -36.33
CA TYR A 202 5.07 -14.11 -35.09
C TYR A 202 3.97 -15.16 -35.26
N ILE A 203 2.81 -14.74 -35.79
CA ILE A 203 1.66 -15.60 -36.05
C ILE A 203 1.99 -16.64 -37.15
N SER A 204 2.73 -16.25 -38.19
CA SER A 204 3.12 -17.17 -39.28
C SER A 204 4.03 -18.31 -38.80
N ALA A 205 4.82 -18.08 -37.75
CA ALA A 205 5.70 -19.06 -37.13
C ALA A 205 5.00 -19.95 -36.09
N GLY A 206 3.70 -19.73 -35.83
CA GLY A 206 2.93 -20.47 -34.83
C GLY A 206 3.02 -19.92 -33.40
N GLY A 207 3.40 -18.65 -33.25
CA GLY A 207 3.31 -17.93 -31.97
C GLY A 207 1.88 -17.91 -31.41
N THR A 208 1.73 -17.95 -30.09
CA THR A 208 0.41 -18.02 -29.43
C THR A 208 -0.11 -16.63 -29.07
N THR A 209 -1.27 -16.29 -29.62
CA THR A 209 -1.97 -15.02 -29.37
C THR A 209 -3.16 -15.18 -28.41
N ALA A 210 -3.22 -16.31 -27.71
CA ALA A 210 -4.26 -16.61 -26.73
C ALA A 210 -4.24 -15.62 -25.54
N ILE A 211 -5.38 -15.46 -24.87
CA ILE A 211 -5.49 -14.65 -23.64
C ILE A 211 -5.03 -15.55 -22.47
N PRO A 212 -4.03 -15.16 -21.66
CA PRO A 212 -3.41 -16.04 -20.65
C PRO A 212 -4.38 -16.64 -19.63
N THR A 213 -5.40 -15.88 -19.21
CA THR A 213 -6.51 -16.39 -18.37
C THR A 213 -7.24 -17.62 -18.93
N THR A 214 -7.20 -17.85 -20.25
CA THR A 214 -7.80 -19.05 -20.87
C THR A 214 -6.88 -20.28 -20.82
N LEU A 215 -5.59 -20.09 -20.50
CA LEU A 215 -4.55 -21.13 -20.46
C LEU A 215 -4.05 -21.44 -19.02
N PHE A 216 -4.26 -20.54 -18.05
CA PHE A 216 -3.90 -20.76 -16.66
C PHE A 216 -4.69 -21.93 -16.02
N LYS A 217 -4.04 -22.66 -15.13
CA LYS A 217 -4.60 -23.78 -14.38
C LYS A 217 -5.73 -23.30 -13.46
N ALA A 218 -6.90 -23.92 -13.61
CA ALA A 218 -8.04 -23.70 -12.73
C ALA A 218 -7.66 -23.96 -11.27
N VAL A 219 -8.00 -23.03 -10.38
CA VAL A 219 -7.62 -23.09 -8.96
C VAL A 219 -8.27 -24.29 -8.28
N SER A 220 -7.46 -25.25 -7.87
CA SER A 220 -7.87 -26.33 -6.97
C SER A 220 -7.88 -25.80 -5.54
N GLU A 221 -9.05 -25.44 -5.01
CA GLU A 221 -9.21 -25.09 -3.60
C GLU A 221 -8.86 -26.29 -2.70
N GLN A 222 -7.66 -26.27 -2.10
CA GLN A 222 -7.38 -27.03 -0.88
C GLN A 222 -7.55 -26.09 0.32
N PRO A 223 -8.14 -26.54 1.43
CA PRO A 223 -8.56 -25.64 2.51
C PRO A 223 -7.37 -25.11 3.30
N GLU A 224 -7.47 -23.84 3.71
CA GLU A 224 -6.58 -23.22 4.67
C GLU A 224 -6.60 -23.98 6.01
N ASN A 225 -5.42 -24.14 6.62
CA ASN A 225 -5.28 -24.54 8.00
C ASN A 225 -4.25 -23.61 8.68
N PRO A 226 -4.58 -22.96 9.81
CA PRO A 226 -3.83 -21.79 10.27
C PRO A 226 -2.60 -22.09 11.16
N ASP A 227 -1.74 -21.07 11.24
CA ASP A 227 -0.88 -20.66 12.36
C ASP A 227 0.66 -20.98 12.33
N GLU A 228 1.40 -20.12 13.05
CA GLU A 228 2.83 -20.11 13.44
C GLU A 228 3.96 -20.14 12.37
N THR A 229 4.31 -18.93 11.90
CA THR A 229 5.67 -18.32 11.95
C THR A 229 6.96 -19.18 11.86
N GLY A 230 7.95 -18.79 11.02
CA GLY A 230 9.36 -19.04 11.37
C GLY A 230 10.45 -19.06 10.27
N ALA A 231 10.87 -17.88 9.80
CA ALA A 231 12.20 -17.49 9.28
C ALA A 231 13.34 -18.51 8.91
N THR A 232 14.02 -18.15 7.81
CA THR A 232 15.48 -18.27 7.50
C THR A 232 16.13 -19.56 6.94
N ASP A 233 17.17 -19.27 6.13
CA ASP A 233 18.28 -20.10 5.61
C ASP A 233 18.07 -21.06 4.41
N SER A 234 18.52 -20.55 3.25
CA SER A 234 18.98 -21.26 2.03
C SER A 234 20.40 -21.86 2.28
N PRO A 235 21.06 -22.65 1.37
CA PRO A 235 20.72 -22.90 -0.03
C PRO A 235 20.96 -24.35 -0.56
N ASN A 236 20.79 -24.49 -1.88
CA ASN A 236 21.24 -25.56 -2.78
C ASN A 236 20.72 -26.98 -2.52
N ASP A 237 19.92 -27.46 -3.49
CA ASP A 237 20.01 -28.84 -3.94
C ASP A 237 20.42 -28.83 -5.42
N THR A 238 21.50 -29.56 -5.75
CA THR A 238 22.00 -29.74 -7.12
C THR A 238 22.72 -31.08 -7.23
N ASP A 239 22.05 -32.08 -7.79
CA ASP A 239 22.65 -32.85 -8.89
C ASP A 239 21.56 -33.51 -9.78
N SER A 240 21.99 -34.04 -10.92
CA SER A 240 21.17 -34.53 -12.02
C SER A 240 21.21 -36.07 -12.15
N VAL A 241 20.95 -36.58 -13.35
CA VAL A 241 21.28 -37.92 -13.89
C VAL A 241 20.23 -39.03 -13.70
N THR A 242 19.16 -38.90 -14.49
CA THR A 242 18.75 -39.82 -15.58
C THR A 242 19.22 -41.30 -15.57
N LYS A 243 18.31 -42.25 -15.91
CA LYS A 243 18.25 -42.88 -17.27
C LYS A 243 17.25 -44.08 -17.43
N ASP A 244 16.49 -44.00 -18.52
CA ASP A 244 16.25 -45.00 -19.59
C ASP A 244 15.52 -46.36 -19.44
N GLU A 245 14.72 -46.64 -20.50
CA GLU A 245 14.46 -47.94 -21.21
C GLU A 245 13.61 -49.06 -20.54
N ASP A 246 12.56 -49.67 -21.14
CA ASP A 246 11.90 -49.61 -22.47
C ASP A 246 10.70 -50.63 -22.53
N GLN A 247 9.84 -50.53 -23.57
CA GLN A 247 8.94 -51.54 -24.21
C GLN A 247 7.53 -51.94 -23.67
N ASN A 248 6.53 -51.39 -24.38
CA ASN A 248 5.42 -52.06 -25.12
C ASN A 248 4.31 -52.91 -24.42
N GLY A 249 3.05 -52.55 -24.73
CA GLY A 249 1.85 -53.39 -24.64
C GLY A 249 0.57 -52.62 -25.05
N ALA A 250 -0.14 -53.06 -26.10
CA ALA A 250 -1.18 -52.27 -26.81
C ALA A 250 -2.65 -52.52 -26.39
N ASP A 251 -3.58 -51.91 -27.14
CA ASP A 251 -5.07 -51.94 -27.12
C ASP A 251 -5.80 -51.16 -25.99
N ASP A 252 -6.98 -50.55 -26.18
CA ASP A 252 -7.62 -49.92 -27.38
C ASP A 252 -8.83 -49.04 -26.91
N SER A 253 -9.40 -48.22 -27.81
CA SER A 253 -10.73 -47.55 -27.83
C SER A 253 -11.57 -47.50 -26.51
N THR A 254 -11.79 -46.36 -25.85
CA THR A 254 -12.64 -45.18 -26.19
C THR A 254 -14.18 -45.38 -26.16
N THR A 255 -14.83 -44.47 -25.40
CA THR A 255 -16.11 -43.73 -25.67
C THR A 255 -17.52 -44.34 -25.49
N GLU A 256 -18.35 -43.50 -24.83
CA GLU A 256 -19.79 -43.17 -25.05
C GLU A 256 -20.98 -44.04 -24.54
N GLU A 257 -21.63 -43.48 -23.51
CA GLU A 257 -23.06 -43.10 -23.40
C GLU A 257 -24.24 -44.12 -23.46
N THR A 258 -24.99 -44.16 -22.34
CA THR A 258 -26.46 -44.43 -22.23
C THR A 258 -26.92 -45.87 -22.57
N PRO A 259 -28.22 -46.29 -22.37
CA PRO A 259 -29.40 -45.57 -21.88
C PRO A 259 -30.15 -46.29 -20.73
N SER A 260 -31.47 -46.09 -20.62
CA SER A 260 -32.32 -46.46 -19.47
C SER A 260 -33.40 -47.52 -19.74
N ASP A 261 -33.70 -48.29 -18.68
CA ASP A 261 -35.03 -48.79 -18.26
C ASP A 261 -35.64 -50.12 -18.79
N THR A 262 -36.43 -50.75 -17.91
CA THR A 262 -37.45 -51.82 -18.04
C THR A 262 -37.11 -53.33 -18.09
N THR A 263 -37.63 -54.03 -17.07
CA THR A 263 -38.28 -55.38 -17.03
C THR A 263 -37.50 -56.73 -17.08
N ASN A 264 -37.48 -57.42 -15.90
CA ASN A 264 -37.98 -58.79 -15.53
C ASN A 264 -38.21 -59.90 -16.62
N PRO A 265 -38.17 -61.25 -16.32
CA PRO A 265 -38.32 -61.90 -14.99
C PRO A 265 -37.56 -63.25 -14.69
N ASP A 266 -37.82 -63.80 -13.48
CA ASP A 266 -37.85 -65.23 -13.04
C ASP A 266 -36.61 -66.16 -12.92
N THR A 267 -36.27 -66.51 -11.66
CA THR A 267 -36.14 -67.84 -10.94
C THR A 267 -36.08 -69.18 -11.74
N PRO A 268 -35.54 -70.35 -11.22
CA PRO A 268 -35.28 -70.73 -9.81
C PRO A 268 -34.12 -71.74 -9.43
N GLY A 269 -33.93 -71.98 -8.11
CA GLY A 269 -33.43 -73.25 -7.49
C GLY A 269 -31.92 -73.36 -7.11
N ASP A 270 -31.48 -74.22 -6.17
CA ASP A 270 -32.19 -75.05 -5.16
C ASP A 270 -31.29 -75.52 -3.97
N VAL A 271 -31.94 -75.88 -2.86
CA VAL A 271 -31.59 -76.52 -1.55
C VAL A 271 -30.21 -77.16 -1.25
N THR A 272 -29.72 -76.95 0.00
CA THR A 272 -29.19 -77.95 1.01
C THR A 272 -28.61 -77.23 2.27
N THR A 273 -28.45 -77.77 3.50
CA THR A 273 -29.33 -78.55 4.43
C THR A 273 -28.75 -78.57 5.88
N ASP A 274 -29.63 -78.43 6.89
CA ASP A 274 -29.63 -78.83 8.34
C ASP A 274 -28.35 -79.14 9.17
N SER A 275 -28.34 -78.62 10.42
CA SER A 275 -28.02 -79.38 11.65
C SER A 275 -28.61 -78.72 12.91
N ASP A 276 -28.91 -79.53 13.94
CA ASP A 276 -29.67 -79.18 15.17
C ASP A 276 -28.77 -79.00 16.42
N SER A 277 -29.18 -78.15 17.39
CA SER A 277 -28.84 -78.18 18.84
C SER A 277 -29.31 -76.90 19.57
N ALA A 278 -29.64 -77.00 20.87
CA ALA A 278 -30.08 -75.87 21.70
C ALA A 278 -29.23 -75.69 22.98
N GLU A 279 -28.87 -74.44 23.28
CA GLU A 279 -28.33 -73.97 24.58
C GLU A 279 -29.02 -72.63 24.95
N GLU A 280 -28.96 -72.24 26.24
CA GLU A 280 -29.61 -71.00 26.72
C GLU A 280 -28.83 -69.75 26.29
N GLU A 281 -29.39 -68.96 25.37
CA GLU A 281 -28.78 -67.69 24.94
C GLU A 281 -28.69 -66.67 26.09
N LYS A 282 -27.45 -66.32 26.46
CA LYS A 282 -27.17 -65.13 27.26
C LYS A 282 -27.39 -63.88 26.41
N LYS A 283 -28.58 -63.30 26.51
CA LYS A 283 -28.92 -61.97 25.97
C LYS A 283 -27.79 -60.96 26.22
N SER A 284 -27.46 -60.17 25.20
CA SER A 284 -26.38 -59.19 25.22
C SER A 284 -26.78 -57.90 25.97
N LEU A 285 -25.80 -57.11 26.43
CA LEU A 285 -26.04 -55.99 27.36
C LEU A 285 -26.98 -54.88 26.83
N ASP A 286 -27.03 -54.71 25.51
CA ASP A 286 -27.90 -53.79 24.79
C ASP A 286 -29.35 -54.26 24.66
N GLU A 287 -29.62 -55.57 24.73
CA GLU A 287 -30.99 -56.11 24.82
C GLU A 287 -31.69 -55.78 26.15
N TYR A 288 -30.96 -55.19 27.10
CA TYR A 288 -31.46 -54.68 28.36
C TYR A 288 -31.54 -53.13 28.38
N VAL A 289 -31.39 -52.46 27.23
CA VAL A 289 -31.43 -51.00 27.07
C VAL A 289 -32.35 -50.58 25.92
N GLU A 290 -33.39 -49.83 26.24
CA GLU A 290 -34.31 -49.21 25.27
C GLU A 290 -33.96 -47.72 25.05
N GLY A 291 -34.24 -47.17 23.87
CA GLY A 291 -33.93 -45.78 23.49
C GLY A 291 -32.51 -45.56 22.92
N LEU A 292 -31.91 -46.59 22.33
CA LEU A 292 -30.63 -46.52 21.61
C LEU A 292 -30.86 -46.06 20.17
N ASP A 293 -31.28 -44.81 20.01
CA ASP A 293 -31.72 -44.25 18.74
C ASP A 293 -30.62 -43.46 18.01
N ASP A 294 -30.86 -43.17 16.74
CA ASP A 294 -30.06 -42.24 15.95
C ASP A 294 -30.58 -40.80 16.18
N ILE A 295 -29.71 -39.80 16.03
CA ILE A 295 -29.99 -38.39 16.37
C ILE A 295 -30.04 -37.53 15.11
N GLU A 296 -30.95 -36.56 15.06
CA GLU A 296 -30.98 -35.50 14.04
C GLU A 296 -30.99 -34.13 14.73
N ILE A 297 -30.16 -33.19 14.24
CA ILE A 297 -30.12 -31.79 14.69
C ILE A 297 -29.98 -30.83 13.50
N GLN A 298 -30.31 -29.55 13.69
CA GLN A 298 -29.99 -28.49 12.73
C GLN A 298 -28.58 -27.93 12.99
N LEU A 299 -28.03 -27.27 11.98
CA LEU A 299 -26.69 -26.66 12.03
C LEU A 299 -26.56 -25.64 13.17
N GLY A 300 -25.77 -25.97 14.18
CA GLY A 300 -25.51 -25.17 15.38
C GLY A 300 -26.35 -25.53 16.63
N ASP A 301 -27.38 -26.37 16.50
CA ASP A 301 -28.23 -26.79 17.63
C ASP A 301 -27.46 -27.59 18.70
N ASP A 302 -27.87 -27.47 19.96
CA ASP A 302 -27.32 -28.31 21.03
C ASP A 302 -27.83 -29.75 20.99
N LEU A 303 -26.92 -30.70 21.18
CA LEU A 303 -27.21 -32.14 21.11
C LEU A 303 -28.22 -32.56 22.20
N PRO A 304 -29.29 -33.30 21.85
CA PRO A 304 -30.30 -33.71 22.80
C PRO A 304 -29.74 -34.71 23.83
N SER A 305 -30.16 -34.56 25.09
CA SER A 305 -29.79 -35.54 26.12
C SER A 305 -30.44 -36.90 25.85
N PRO A 306 -29.69 -38.02 25.88
CA PRO A 306 -30.19 -39.34 25.51
C PRO A 306 -31.28 -39.83 26.45
N ARG A 307 -32.44 -40.19 25.91
CA ARG A 307 -33.59 -40.74 26.66
C ARG A 307 -33.57 -42.26 26.72
N VAL A 308 -32.44 -42.81 27.17
CA VAL A 308 -32.26 -44.25 27.38
C VAL A 308 -32.92 -44.73 28.68
N SER A 309 -33.43 -45.96 28.68
CA SER A 309 -33.93 -46.65 29.87
C SER A 309 -33.46 -48.10 29.88
N TYR A 310 -33.18 -48.68 31.04
CA TYR A 310 -32.52 -49.98 31.13
C TYR A 310 -32.88 -50.77 32.40
N ASP A 311 -32.69 -52.09 32.35
CA ASP A 311 -32.86 -53.00 33.49
C ASP A 311 -31.72 -52.79 34.50
N ASP A 312 -32.02 -52.15 35.64
CA ASP A 312 -31.05 -51.84 36.71
C ASP A 312 -30.52 -53.09 37.44
N THR A 313 -31.13 -54.26 37.22
CA THR A 313 -30.63 -55.55 37.70
C THR A 313 -29.58 -56.17 36.77
N LYS A 314 -29.27 -55.50 35.65
CA LYS A 314 -28.34 -55.96 34.58
C LYS A 314 -27.35 -54.88 34.14
N VAL A 315 -27.80 -53.63 34.06
CA VAL A 315 -27.04 -52.48 33.57
C VAL A 315 -26.90 -51.43 34.67
N VAL A 316 -25.68 -50.95 34.90
CA VAL A 316 -25.34 -49.93 35.92
C VAL A 316 -25.50 -48.52 35.36
N SER A 317 -25.13 -48.33 34.10
CA SER A 317 -25.08 -47.02 33.46
C SER A 317 -25.05 -47.15 31.94
N VAL A 318 -25.73 -46.22 31.27
CA VAL A 318 -25.59 -45.98 29.83
C VAL A 318 -25.18 -44.52 29.65
N SER A 319 -24.08 -44.28 28.93
CA SER A 319 -23.56 -42.95 28.64
C SER A 319 -23.32 -42.78 27.14
N LEU A 320 -23.79 -41.68 26.57
CA LEU A 320 -23.57 -41.35 25.16
C LEU A 320 -22.27 -40.57 24.99
N ASP A 321 -21.39 -41.06 24.11
CA ASP A 321 -20.24 -40.35 23.60
C ASP A 321 -20.60 -39.67 22.26
N THR A 322 -20.58 -38.33 22.25
CA THR A 322 -20.77 -37.49 21.06
C THR A 322 -19.51 -36.70 20.70
N SER A 323 -18.33 -37.08 21.22
CA SER A 323 -17.06 -36.34 21.02
C SER A 323 -16.60 -36.22 19.57
N LYS A 324 -17.24 -36.96 18.66
CA LYS A 324 -16.97 -36.96 17.21
C LYS A 324 -18.02 -36.21 16.38
N VAL A 325 -19.01 -35.56 17.00
CA VAL A 325 -20.01 -34.76 16.29
C VAL A 325 -19.56 -33.31 16.24
N ASP A 326 -19.32 -32.78 15.04
CA ASP A 326 -19.26 -31.34 14.85
C ASP A 326 -20.65 -30.81 14.49
N LYS A 327 -21.29 -30.11 15.42
CA LYS A 327 -22.61 -29.51 15.18
C LYS A 327 -22.59 -28.29 14.24
N ASN A 328 -21.42 -27.79 13.86
CA ASN A 328 -21.26 -26.60 13.03
C ASN A 328 -21.06 -26.92 11.53
N THR A 329 -20.97 -28.20 11.17
CA THR A 329 -20.76 -28.70 9.82
C THR A 329 -21.89 -29.66 9.44
N ILE A 330 -22.39 -29.57 8.19
CA ILE A 330 -23.43 -30.48 7.69
C ILE A 330 -22.80 -31.84 7.41
N GLY A 331 -23.31 -32.90 8.02
CA GLY A 331 -22.73 -34.24 7.91
C GLY A 331 -23.41 -35.29 8.78
N VAL A 332 -22.99 -36.54 8.61
CA VAL A 332 -23.45 -37.68 9.43
C VAL A 332 -22.28 -38.20 10.27
N TYR A 333 -22.38 -38.02 11.57
CA TYR A 333 -21.31 -38.29 12.53
C TYR A 333 -21.63 -39.55 13.35
N THR A 334 -20.60 -40.34 13.71
CA THR A 334 -20.80 -41.52 14.56
C THR A 334 -20.83 -41.13 16.03
N ILE A 335 -21.92 -41.49 16.71
CA ILE A 335 -22.09 -41.42 18.18
C ILE A 335 -22.04 -42.82 18.78
N SER A 336 -21.61 -42.95 20.04
CA SER A 336 -21.40 -44.25 20.68
C SER A 336 -22.07 -44.32 22.04
N TYR A 337 -23.10 -45.17 22.17
CA TYR A 337 -23.71 -45.51 23.45
C TYR A 337 -22.86 -46.55 24.19
N ILE A 338 -22.29 -46.17 25.32
CA ILE A 338 -21.45 -47.03 26.16
C ILE A 338 -22.31 -47.57 27.31
N ILE A 339 -22.54 -48.88 27.30
CA ILE A 339 -23.44 -49.62 28.19
C ILE A 339 -22.59 -50.46 29.15
N LYS A 340 -22.77 -50.29 30.46
CA LYS A 340 -21.97 -50.98 31.48
C LYS A 340 -22.81 -51.93 32.32
N GLY A 341 -22.44 -53.21 32.36
CA GLY A 341 -23.11 -54.25 33.13
C GLY A 341 -22.81 -54.22 34.63
N VAL A 342 -23.71 -54.81 35.43
CA VAL A 342 -23.54 -55.01 36.90
C VAL A 342 -22.39 -55.95 37.27
N ASP A 343 -21.93 -56.78 36.32
CA ASP A 343 -20.73 -57.61 36.44
C ASP A 343 -19.43 -56.87 36.09
N GLY A 344 -19.51 -55.60 35.67
CA GLY A 344 -18.39 -54.77 35.25
C GLY A 344 -18.02 -54.87 33.77
N THR A 345 -18.69 -55.74 32.99
CA THR A 345 -18.50 -55.78 31.53
C THR A 345 -19.03 -54.50 30.86
N THR A 346 -18.60 -54.23 29.63
CA THR A 346 -19.01 -53.02 28.88
C THR A 346 -19.23 -53.38 27.41
N LYS A 347 -20.36 -52.93 26.85
CA LYS A 347 -20.68 -53.02 25.42
C LYS A 347 -20.81 -51.61 24.85
N ILE A 348 -20.42 -51.42 23.60
CA ILE A 348 -20.58 -50.17 22.86
C ILE A 348 -21.53 -50.43 21.69
N VAL A 349 -22.54 -49.57 21.55
CA VAL A 349 -23.48 -49.58 20.42
C VAL A 349 -23.28 -48.27 19.65
N ASN A 350 -22.87 -48.38 18.39
CA ASN A 350 -22.66 -47.22 17.53
C ASN A 350 -23.96 -46.84 16.81
N LYS A 351 -24.20 -45.54 16.74
CA LYS A 351 -25.36 -44.88 16.14
C LYS A 351 -24.90 -43.64 15.37
N GLN A 352 -25.80 -43.02 14.63
CA GLN A 352 -25.52 -41.84 13.81
C GLN A 352 -26.13 -40.57 14.40
N CYS A 353 -25.49 -39.43 14.16
CA CYS A 353 -26.01 -38.10 14.40
C CYS A 353 -25.92 -37.31 13.09
N ALA A 354 -27.07 -37.03 12.47
CA ALA A 354 -27.15 -36.21 11.26
C ALA A 354 -27.30 -34.73 11.63
N VAL A 355 -26.42 -33.89 11.09
CA VAL A 355 -26.49 -32.42 11.19
C VAL A 355 -26.97 -31.90 9.84
N SER A 356 -28.09 -31.18 9.85
CA SER A 356 -28.82 -30.76 8.64
C SER A 356 -28.97 -29.24 8.53
N GLU A 357 -29.23 -28.75 7.32
CA GLU A 357 -29.52 -27.32 7.06
C GLU A 357 -31.00 -27.02 7.30
N ASP A 358 -31.30 -25.96 8.04
CA ASP A 358 -32.68 -25.52 8.28
C ASP A 358 -33.40 -25.28 6.95
N PRO A 359 -34.50 -26.01 6.66
CA PRO A 359 -35.25 -25.85 5.42
C PRO A 359 -35.86 -24.45 5.26
N VAL A 360 -36.09 -23.71 6.35
CA VAL A 360 -36.57 -22.31 6.29
C VAL A 360 -35.44 -21.40 5.79
N LEU A 361 -34.24 -21.47 6.38
CA LEU A 361 -33.06 -20.74 5.92
C LEU A 361 -32.69 -21.09 4.46
N LYS A 362 -32.80 -22.37 4.08
CA LYS A 362 -32.51 -22.84 2.71
C LYS A 362 -33.46 -22.25 1.67
N GLU A 363 -34.76 -22.29 1.93
CA GLU A 363 -35.77 -21.71 1.03
C GLU A 363 -35.72 -20.17 1.02
N LEU A 364 -35.39 -19.54 2.15
CA LEU A 364 -35.11 -18.10 2.22
C LEU A 364 -33.92 -17.70 1.33
N ARG A 365 -32.77 -18.38 1.45
CA ARG A 365 -31.59 -18.16 0.58
C ARG A 365 -31.95 -18.25 -0.90
N LYS A 366 -32.72 -19.28 -1.27
CA LYS A 366 -33.25 -19.47 -2.63
C LYS A 366 -34.12 -18.29 -3.08
N GLN A 367 -35.10 -17.87 -2.28
CA GLN A 367 -35.96 -16.71 -2.62
C GLN A 367 -35.19 -15.40 -2.72
N MET A 368 -34.16 -15.19 -1.90
CA MET A 368 -33.28 -14.01 -2.00
C MET A 368 -32.38 -14.09 -3.25
N CYS A 369 -31.91 -15.28 -3.64
CA CYS A 369 -31.20 -15.46 -4.91
C CYS A 369 -32.11 -15.29 -6.14
N GLU A 370 -33.38 -15.68 -6.05
CA GLU A 370 -34.39 -15.40 -7.08
C GLU A 370 -34.62 -13.89 -7.21
N LYS A 371 -34.84 -13.15 -6.09
CA LYS A 371 -34.91 -11.67 -6.09
C LYS A 371 -33.68 -11.03 -6.74
N ALA A 372 -32.47 -11.48 -6.40
CA ALA A 372 -31.22 -11.00 -7.01
C ALA A 372 -31.16 -11.17 -8.54
N GLY A 373 -31.88 -12.17 -9.09
CA GLY A 373 -31.98 -12.39 -10.53
C GLY A 373 -33.03 -11.55 -11.27
N GLU A 374 -33.92 -10.85 -10.55
CA GLU A 374 -34.97 -10.01 -11.15
C GLU A 374 -34.72 -8.50 -11.02
N ILE A 375 -33.74 -8.06 -10.20
CA ILE A 375 -33.31 -6.65 -10.12
C ILE A 375 -32.81 -6.19 -11.50
N GLU A 376 -33.33 -5.05 -11.99
CA GLU A 376 -33.03 -4.40 -13.27
C GLU A 376 -32.86 -5.34 -14.49
N LYS A 377 -33.57 -6.47 -14.48
CA LYS A 377 -33.47 -7.55 -15.46
C LYS A 377 -33.85 -7.06 -16.86
N GLY A 378 -32.91 -7.16 -17.79
CA GLY A 378 -33.08 -6.73 -19.18
C GLY A 378 -32.98 -5.22 -19.42
N LYS A 379 -32.44 -4.45 -18.46
CA LYS A 379 -32.14 -3.01 -18.62
C LYS A 379 -30.75 -2.74 -19.22
N PHE A 380 -29.82 -3.67 -19.01
CA PHE A 380 -28.50 -3.63 -19.62
C PHE A 380 -28.59 -4.11 -21.07
N THR A 381 -28.41 -3.20 -22.01
CA THR A 381 -28.48 -3.42 -23.46
C THR A 381 -27.10 -3.70 -24.04
N GLU A 382 -26.09 -3.02 -23.50
CA GLU A 382 -24.72 -3.08 -24.00
C GLU A 382 -24.01 -4.32 -23.44
N LYS A 383 -23.28 -5.03 -24.31
CA LYS A 383 -22.69 -6.35 -24.02
C LYS A 383 -21.89 -6.37 -22.72
N ASP A 384 -21.00 -5.41 -22.55
CA ASP A 384 -19.99 -5.46 -21.50
C ASP A 384 -20.56 -4.96 -20.15
N PHE A 385 -21.47 -3.99 -20.19
CA PHE A 385 -22.29 -3.57 -19.04
C PHE A 385 -23.21 -4.70 -18.56
N LYS A 386 -23.74 -5.50 -19.49
CA LYS A 386 -24.49 -6.70 -19.16
C LYS A 386 -23.60 -7.79 -18.51
N SER A 387 -22.36 -8.00 -18.97
CA SER A 387 -21.43 -8.95 -18.33
C SER A 387 -21.16 -8.55 -16.88
N LYS A 388 -20.77 -7.28 -16.66
CA LYS A 388 -20.57 -6.69 -15.33
C LYS A 388 -21.79 -6.85 -14.42
N TRP A 389 -23.00 -6.73 -14.97
CA TRP A 389 -24.24 -6.99 -14.23
C TRP A 389 -24.47 -8.48 -13.90
N ASP A 390 -24.35 -9.36 -14.89
CA ASP A 390 -24.53 -10.82 -14.70
C ASP A 390 -23.50 -11.37 -13.68
N GLU A 391 -22.29 -10.79 -13.63
CA GLU A 391 -21.25 -11.03 -12.63
C GLU A 391 -21.58 -10.47 -11.24
N ALA A 392 -22.04 -9.21 -11.14
CA ALA A 392 -22.49 -8.63 -9.87
C ALA A 392 -23.64 -9.45 -9.24
N VAL A 393 -24.59 -9.88 -10.06
CA VAL A 393 -25.69 -10.78 -9.67
C VAL A 393 -25.16 -12.16 -9.22
N LYS A 394 -24.16 -12.72 -9.90
CA LYS A 394 -23.50 -13.98 -9.51
C LYS A 394 -22.78 -13.85 -8.17
N ALA A 395 -22.05 -12.76 -7.95
CA ALA A 395 -21.36 -12.47 -6.68
C ALA A 395 -22.35 -12.27 -5.52
N ALA A 396 -23.40 -11.48 -5.73
CA ALA A 396 -24.45 -11.26 -4.72
C ALA A 396 -25.18 -12.56 -4.33
N LYS A 397 -25.50 -13.43 -5.30
CA LYS A 397 -26.05 -14.77 -5.03
C LYS A 397 -25.09 -15.64 -4.20
N ALA A 398 -23.78 -15.59 -4.49
CA ALA A 398 -22.76 -16.27 -3.69
C ALA A 398 -22.63 -15.70 -2.27
N GLU A 399 -22.81 -14.39 -2.07
CA GLU A 399 -22.80 -13.77 -0.74
C GLU A 399 -24.06 -14.08 0.07
N ILE A 400 -25.25 -14.06 -0.56
CA ILE A 400 -26.54 -14.44 0.05
C ILE A 400 -26.47 -15.85 0.63
N ASN A 401 -25.89 -16.81 -0.09
CA ASN A 401 -25.72 -18.19 0.38
C ASN A 401 -24.78 -18.31 1.60
N LYS A 402 -23.94 -17.31 1.89
CA LYS A 402 -23.07 -17.26 3.07
C LYS A 402 -23.75 -16.60 4.30
N LYS A 403 -24.86 -15.87 4.12
CA LYS A 403 -25.60 -15.18 5.20
C LYS A 403 -26.44 -16.11 6.06
N LYS A 404 -26.79 -15.68 7.27
CA LYS A 404 -27.49 -16.49 8.30
C LYS A 404 -28.91 -16.03 8.62
N ASN A 405 -29.36 -14.88 8.13
CA ASN A 405 -30.71 -14.34 8.36
C ASN A 405 -31.17 -13.44 7.19
N GLU A 406 -32.46 -13.07 7.18
CA GLU A 406 -33.07 -12.26 6.11
C GLU A 406 -32.50 -10.84 6.03
N GLU A 407 -32.18 -10.21 7.17
CA GLU A 407 -31.65 -8.85 7.24
C GLU A 407 -30.26 -8.74 6.57
N GLU A 408 -29.36 -9.69 6.87
CA GLU A 408 -28.07 -9.84 6.20
C GLU A 408 -28.19 -10.08 4.69
N MET A 409 -29.22 -10.81 4.24
CA MET A 409 -29.45 -11.08 2.81
C MET A 409 -30.07 -9.89 2.10
N GLN A 410 -30.98 -9.16 2.74
CA GLN A 410 -31.58 -7.95 2.17
C GLN A 410 -30.52 -6.85 2.00
N ALA A 411 -29.59 -6.70 2.95
CA ALA A 411 -28.45 -5.80 2.83
C ALA A 411 -27.51 -6.12 1.64
N VAL A 412 -27.52 -7.36 1.10
CA VAL A 412 -26.83 -7.70 -0.16
C VAL A 412 -27.66 -7.29 -1.37
N LEU A 413 -28.99 -7.47 -1.34
CA LEU A 413 -29.89 -7.01 -2.41
C LEU A 413 -29.94 -5.49 -2.54
N ASP A 414 -29.87 -4.76 -1.42
CA ASP A 414 -29.89 -3.31 -1.39
C ASP A 414 -28.61 -2.76 -2.06
N LYS A 415 -27.43 -3.27 -1.67
CA LYS A 415 -26.15 -2.99 -2.36
C LYS A 415 -26.18 -3.35 -3.84
N LEU A 416 -26.70 -4.53 -4.19
CA LEU A 416 -26.83 -4.95 -5.59
C LEU A 416 -27.72 -3.99 -6.40
N THR A 417 -28.71 -3.36 -5.76
CA THR A 417 -29.56 -2.32 -6.37
C THR A 417 -28.79 -1.00 -6.55
N GLU A 418 -27.95 -0.61 -5.59
CA GLU A 418 -27.03 0.54 -5.73
C GLU A 418 -26.01 0.32 -6.87
N THR A 419 -25.43 -0.88 -6.96
CA THR A 419 -24.57 -1.30 -8.08
C THR A 419 -25.31 -1.26 -9.41
N ALA A 420 -26.57 -1.72 -9.46
CA ALA A 420 -27.40 -1.65 -10.67
C ALA A 420 -27.58 -0.21 -11.16
N ALA A 421 -27.86 0.72 -10.24
CA ALA A 421 -28.03 2.13 -10.55
C ALA A 421 -26.74 2.77 -11.09
N SER A 422 -25.57 2.41 -10.56
CA SER A 422 -24.28 2.87 -11.09
C SER A 422 -24.07 2.39 -12.52
N ILE A 423 -24.11 1.07 -12.76
CA ILE A 423 -23.84 0.48 -14.08
C ILE A 423 -24.85 0.98 -15.13
N LEU A 424 -26.10 1.27 -14.75
CA LEU A 424 -27.09 1.89 -15.65
C LEU A 424 -26.77 3.35 -16.00
N ASN A 425 -26.24 4.15 -15.06
CA ASN A 425 -25.79 5.52 -15.34
C ASN A 425 -24.57 5.49 -16.29
N ASP A 426 -23.61 4.60 -16.03
CA ASP A 426 -22.41 4.42 -16.84
C ASP A 426 -22.77 3.99 -18.28
N GLN A 427 -23.72 3.04 -18.41
CA GLN A 427 -24.26 2.63 -19.72
C GLN A 427 -24.99 3.78 -20.42
N GLN A 428 -25.80 4.57 -19.69
CA GLN A 428 -26.49 5.72 -20.26
C GLN A 428 -25.51 6.78 -20.77
N LEU A 429 -24.43 7.05 -20.04
CA LEU A 429 -23.35 7.94 -20.49
C LEU A 429 -22.68 7.40 -21.77
N TYR A 430 -22.31 6.12 -21.79
CA TYR A 430 -21.71 5.46 -22.96
C TYR A 430 -22.59 5.55 -24.21
N VAL A 431 -23.88 5.20 -24.09
CA VAL A 431 -24.85 5.29 -25.21
C VAL A 431 -25.04 6.74 -25.66
N THR A 432 -25.04 7.70 -24.74
CA THR A 432 -25.21 9.13 -25.06
C THR A 432 -23.99 9.69 -25.80
N LYS A 433 -22.77 9.37 -25.36
CA LYS A 433 -21.52 9.71 -26.07
C LYS A 433 -21.51 9.18 -27.50
N ASN A 434 -21.84 7.89 -27.68
CA ASN A 434 -21.90 7.29 -29.01
C ASN A 434 -22.99 7.92 -29.90
N GLY A 435 -24.11 8.35 -29.31
CA GLY A 435 -25.13 9.16 -29.98
C GLY A 435 -24.58 10.50 -30.50
N TYR A 436 -23.87 11.26 -29.66
CA TYR A 436 -23.26 12.54 -30.04
C TYR A 436 -22.16 12.38 -31.11
N VAL A 437 -21.33 11.34 -31.02
CA VAL A 437 -20.36 10.99 -32.07
C VAL A 437 -21.08 10.70 -33.40
N GLY A 438 -22.19 9.94 -33.37
CA GLY A 438 -23.01 9.68 -34.55
C GLY A 438 -23.65 10.95 -35.15
N GLU A 439 -24.12 11.87 -34.30
CA GLU A 439 -24.65 13.17 -34.74
C GLU A 439 -23.55 14.04 -35.38
N MET A 440 -22.33 14.07 -34.83
CA MET A 440 -21.20 14.78 -35.44
C MET A 440 -20.82 14.23 -36.82
N TYR A 441 -20.70 12.90 -36.98
CA TYR A 441 -20.42 12.31 -38.28
C TYR A 441 -21.55 12.60 -39.29
N SER A 442 -22.82 12.41 -38.89
CA SER A 442 -23.97 12.73 -39.75
C SER A 442 -24.05 14.22 -40.12
N LYS A 443 -23.57 15.11 -39.25
CA LYS A 443 -23.46 16.55 -39.52
C LYS A 443 -22.36 16.84 -40.53
N PHE A 444 -21.15 16.33 -40.31
CA PHE A 444 -20.01 16.50 -41.22
C PHE A 444 -20.30 15.95 -42.62
N GLU A 445 -20.89 14.75 -42.72
CA GLU A 445 -21.32 14.15 -43.99
C GLU A 445 -22.40 14.97 -44.73
N SER A 446 -23.14 15.83 -44.03
CA SER A 446 -24.18 16.68 -44.62
C SER A 446 -23.67 18.04 -45.14
N MET A 447 -22.38 18.36 -44.96
CA MET A 447 -21.80 19.63 -45.40
C MET A 447 -21.06 19.51 -46.73
N GLU A 448 -21.18 20.55 -47.56
CA GLU A 448 -20.40 20.69 -48.79
C GLU A 448 -19.17 21.58 -48.53
N PHE A 449 -17.98 21.07 -48.86
CA PHE A 449 -16.72 21.81 -48.81
C PHE A 449 -16.23 22.10 -50.22
N VAL A 450 -15.67 23.29 -50.45
CA VAL A 450 -15.30 23.80 -51.78
C VAL A 450 -13.92 23.30 -52.23
N THR A 451 -13.03 22.97 -51.29
CA THR A 451 -11.69 22.41 -51.55
C THR A 451 -11.36 21.30 -50.55
N ASP A 452 -10.47 20.38 -50.93
CA ASP A 452 -10.04 19.30 -50.03
C ASP A 452 -9.26 19.84 -48.81
N ALA A 453 -8.56 20.98 -48.94
CA ALA A 453 -7.95 21.66 -47.79
C ALA A 453 -8.99 22.11 -46.75
N GLN A 454 -10.10 22.70 -47.19
CA GLN A 454 -11.21 23.11 -46.32
C GLN A 454 -11.85 21.88 -45.65
N LYS A 455 -12.03 20.78 -46.41
CA LYS A 455 -12.58 19.51 -45.90
C LYS A 455 -11.68 18.83 -44.88
N ASN A 456 -10.36 18.83 -45.11
CA ASN A 456 -9.38 18.22 -44.20
C ASN A 456 -9.35 18.96 -42.86
N MET A 457 -9.30 20.28 -42.87
CA MET A 457 -9.39 21.10 -41.65
C MET A 457 -10.66 20.79 -40.83
N ALA A 458 -11.82 20.68 -41.49
CA ALA A 458 -13.07 20.29 -40.82
C ALA A 458 -13.06 18.83 -40.31
N ASN A 459 -12.38 17.93 -41.00
CA ASN A 459 -12.20 16.53 -40.57
C ASN A 459 -11.28 16.42 -39.35
N ASP A 460 -10.27 17.28 -39.22
CA ASP A 460 -9.38 17.30 -38.06
C ASP A 460 -10.10 17.86 -36.82
N VAL A 461 -10.90 18.93 -36.98
CA VAL A 461 -11.82 19.40 -35.92
C VAL A 461 -12.84 18.32 -35.51
N LEU A 462 -13.34 17.52 -36.45
CA LEU A 462 -14.21 16.37 -36.16
C LEU A 462 -13.49 15.30 -35.33
N LYS A 463 -12.25 14.93 -35.66
CA LYS A 463 -11.44 13.98 -34.86
C LYS A 463 -11.26 14.47 -33.43
N ASP A 464 -10.86 15.73 -33.26
CA ASP A 464 -10.64 16.35 -31.96
C ASP A 464 -11.91 16.40 -31.11
N ALA A 465 -13.04 16.79 -31.70
CA ALA A 465 -14.32 16.80 -31.00
C ALA A 465 -14.77 15.38 -30.60
N VAL A 466 -14.63 14.39 -31.49
CA VAL A 466 -14.90 12.98 -31.17
C VAL A 466 -13.97 12.43 -30.08
N ALA A 467 -12.70 12.85 -30.06
CA ALA A 467 -11.76 12.49 -29.00
C ALA A 467 -12.15 13.11 -27.64
N LYS A 468 -12.60 14.38 -27.63
CA LYS A 468 -13.14 15.04 -26.43
C LYS A 468 -14.40 14.33 -25.92
N ILE A 469 -15.40 14.08 -26.77
CA ILE A 469 -16.66 13.40 -26.41
C ILE A 469 -16.40 12.02 -25.77
N LYS A 470 -15.44 11.25 -26.31
CA LYS A 470 -15.04 9.95 -25.73
C LYS A 470 -14.46 10.11 -24.33
N LYS A 471 -13.61 11.12 -24.10
CA LYS A 471 -12.92 11.39 -22.82
C LYS A 471 -13.80 12.05 -21.74
N SER A 472 -14.87 12.76 -22.10
CA SER A 472 -15.79 13.45 -21.18
C SER A 472 -16.29 12.57 -20.02
N GLU A 473 -16.35 13.07 -18.79
CA GLU A 473 -16.89 12.30 -17.65
C GLU A 473 -18.41 12.48 -17.47
N THR A 474 -19.00 13.58 -17.97
CA THR A 474 -20.44 13.84 -17.90
C THR A 474 -21.12 13.89 -19.27
N VAL A 475 -22.45 13.86 -19.29
CA VAL A 475 -23.26 14.08 -20.50
C VAL A 475 -23.16 15.54 -20.95
N GLU A 476 -23.08 16.46 -19.99
CA GLU A 476 -22.93 17.90 -20.19
C GLU A 476 -21.61 18.23 -20.91
N ASP A 477 -20.48 17.71 -20.45
CA ASP A 477 -19.17 17.90 -21.09
C ASP A 477 -19.14 17.29 -22.50
N ALA A 478 -19.73 16.09 -22.64
CA ALA A 478 -19.83 15.40 -23.93
C ALA A 478 -20.71 16.20 -24.91
N LYS A 479 -21.79 16.83 -24.43
CA LYS A 479 -22.62 17.71 -25.25
C LYS A 479 -21.90 19.00 -25.61
N GLN A 480 -21.18 19.63 -24.68
CA GLN A 480 -20.43 20.85 -24.96
C GLN A 480 -19.37 20.60 -26.04
N ALA A 481 -18.60 19.50 -25.94
CA ALA A 481 -17.63 19.10 -26.96
C ALA A 481 -18.27 18.85 -28.34
N MET A 482 -19.48 18.29 -28.38
CA MET A 482 -20.25 18.13 -29.61
C MET A 482 -20.70 19.47 -30.19
N ASP A 483 -21.28 20.35 -29.37
CA ASP A 483 -21.83 21.64 -29.81
C ASP A 483 -20.70 22.57 -30.32
N GLU A 484 -19.58 22.67 -29.59
CA GLU A 484 -18.38 23.42 -30.00
C GLU A 484 -17.75 22.86 -31.29
N GLY A 485 -17.71 21.52 -31.42
CA GLY A 485 -17.21 20.84 -32.60
C GLY A 485 -18.08 21.11 -33.84
N ILE A 486 -19.40 21.01 -33.70
CA ILE A 486 -20.36 21.32 -34.77
C ILE A 486 -20.26 22.80 -35.16
N GLU A 487 -20.25 23.74 -34.20
CA GLU A 487 -20.12 25.17 -34.50
C GLU A 487 -18.82 25.48 -35.28
N SER A 488 -17.72 24.82 -34.92
CA SER A 488 -16.43 24.99 -35.58
C SER A 488 -16.43 24.42 -37.02
N ILE A 489 -17.06 23.26 -37.24
CA ILE A 489 -17.22 22.66 -38.57
C ILE A 489 -18.17 23.50 -39.44
N GLU A 490 -19.28 24.02 -38.88
CA GLU A 490 -20.22 24.90 -39.58
C GLU A 490 -19.54 26.21 -40.02
N LYS A 491 -18.64 26.80 -39.20
CA LYS A 491 -17.81 27.96 -39.57
C LYS A 491 -16.84 27.67 -40.71
N ILE A 492 -16.11 26.55 -40.63
CA ILE A 492 -15.18 26.13 -41.69
C ILE A 492 -15.93 25.90 -43.00
N ALA A 493 -17.09 25.23 -42.97
CA ALA A 493 -17.94 25.03 -44.15
C ALA A 493 -18.44 26.36 -44.74
N ALA A 494 -18.84 27.31 -43.88
CA ALA A 494 -19.31 28.64 -44.26
C ALA A 494 -18.22 29.59 -44.79
N GLN A 495 -16.93 29.23 -44.65
CA GLN A 495 -15.78 30.08 -44.99
C GLN A 495 -15.79 31.43 -44.26
N ASP A 496 -15.96 31.40 -42.93
CA ASP A 496 -15.80 32.61 -42.12
C ASP A 496 -14.35 33.11 -42.09
N ASP A 497 -14.15 34.39 -41.75
CA ASP A 497 -12.84 35.05 -41.75
C ASP A 497 -11.77 34.26 -40.97
N SER A 498 -12.17 33.62 -39.86
CA SER A 498 -11.24 32.84 -39.01
C SER A 498 -10.80 31.52 -39.66
N SER A 499 -11.70 30.84 -40.36
CA SER A 499 -11.38 29.65 -41.15
C SER A 499 -10.57 29.97 -42.40
N ILE A 500 -10.81 31.13 -43.01
CA ILE A 500 -10.04 31.65 -44.15
C ILE A 500 -8.61 32.00 -43.74
N ASP A 501 -8.41 32.70 -42.62
CA ASP A 501 -7.06 33.02 -42.14
C ASP A 501 -6.32 31.77 -41.62
N ALA A 502 -7.01 30.77 -41.07
CA ALA A 502 -6.43 29.46 -40.79
C ALA A 502 -5.96 28.73 -42.07
N LEU A 503 -6.77 28.76 -43.14
CA LEU A 503 -6.41 28.18 -44.44
C LEU A 503 -5.24 28.94 -45.10
N LYS A 504 -5.17 30.28 -44.97
CA LYS A 504 -3.99 31.06 -45.38
C LYS A 504 -2.75 30.64 -44.59
N SER A 505 -2.85 30.47 -43.27
CA SER A 505 -1.74 30.04 -42.43
C SER A 505 -1.17 28.69 -42.89
N GLU A 506 -2.04 27.71 -43.19
CA GLU A 506 -1.61 26.40 -43.69
C GLU A 506 -1.01 26.46 -45.11
N ALA A 507 -1.60 27.27 -46.00
CA ALA A 507 -1.02 27.53 -47.32
C ALA A 507 0.37 28.21 -47.24
N LYS A 508 0.56 29.15 -46.30
CA LYS A 508 1.88 29.77 -46.03
C LYS A 508 2.92 28.73 -45.61
N LYS A 509 2.59 27.79 -44.70
CA LYS A 509 3.53 26.71 -44.31
C LYS A 509 4.02 25.89 -45.51
N LYS A 510 3.11 25.54 -46.43
CA LYS A 510 3.44 24.79 -47.66
C LYS A 510 4.34 25.60 -48.60
N ILE A 511 4.01 26.88 -48.81
CA ILE A 511 4.81 27.81 -49.62
C ILE A 511 6.22 28.00 -49.05
N ASN A 512 6.35 28.11 -47.72
CA ASN A 512 7.65 28.17 -47.03
C ASN A 512 8.46 26.88 -47.25
N ALA A 513 7.85 25.71 -47.01
CA ALA A 513 8.53 24.42 -47.18
C ALA A 513 8.97 24.15 -48.63
N ALA A 514 8.23 24.66 -49.61
CA ALA A 514 8.63 24.63 -51.02
C ALA A 514 9.80 25.58 -51.33
N MET A 515 9.87 26.73 -50.66
CA MET A 515 10.96 27.70 -50.79
C MET A 515 12.26 27.20 -50.15
N ASP A 516 12.21 26.64 -48.94
CA ASP A 516 13.39 26.21 -48.16
C ASP A 516 14.24 25.14 -48.89
N GLY A 517 13.63 24.40 -49.83
CA GLY A 517 14.32 23.42 -50.68
C GLY A 517 15.17 23.99 -51.83
N ILE A 518 15.12 25.30 -52.09
CA ILE A 518 15.74 25.95 -53.26
C ILE A 518 16.92 26.83 -52.86
N LYS A 519 18.10 26.56 -53.44
CA LYS A 519 19.33 27.33 -53.19
C LYS A 519 19.52 28.42 -54.25
N ASP A 520 18.84 29.55 -54.06
CA ASP A 520 19.04 30.75 -54.88
C ASP A 520 20.26 31.58 -54.44
N LYS A 521 20.81 32.36 -55.36
CA LYS A 521 21.82 33.42 -55.13
C LYS A 521 21.39 34.78 -55.70
N THR A 522 20.22 34.82 -56.33
CA THR A 522 19.55 35.99 -56.90
C THR A 522 18.37 36.38 -56.00
N THR A 523 17.68 37.45 -56.35
CA THR A 523 16.41 37.84 -55.72
C THR A 523 15.18 37.14 -56.32
N VAL A 524 15.35 36.23 -57.30
CA VAL A 524 14.23 35.58 -58.04
C VAL A 524 13.31 34.83 -57.09
N LEU A 525 13.84 33.91 -56.28
CA LEU A 525 13.07 33.10 -55.33
C LEU A 525 12.33 33.99 -54.32
N GLN A 526 12.99 35.04 -53.81
CA GLN A 526 12.42 35.96 -52.83
C GLN A 526 11.30 36.82 -53.44
N ASN A 527 11.46 37.31 -54.67
CA ASN A 527 10.46 38.10 -55.40
C ASN A 527 9.23 37.24 -55.78
N VAL A 528 9.44 35.98 -56.17
CA VAL A 528 8.36 35.01 -56.44
C VAL A 528 7.60 34.69 -55.16
N TYR A 529 8.29 34.33 -54.08
CA TYR A 529 7.71 34.11 -52.76
C TYR A 529 6.90 35.33 -52.29
N GLY A 530 7.48 36.53 -52.33
CA GLY A 530 6.80 37.77 -51.92
C GLY A 530 5.54 38.06 -52.73
N SER A 531 5.53 37.73 -54.03
CA SER A 531 4.36 37.87 -54.89
C SER A 531 3.25 36.86 -54.58
N LEU A 532 3.62 35.60 -54.31
CA LEU A 532 2.70 34.54 -53.90
C LEU A 532 2.06 34.84 -52.53
N ILE A 533 2.87 35.25 -51.55
CA ILE A 533 2.41 35.61 -50.20
C ILE A 533 1.47 36.83 -50.24
N PHE A 534 1.82 37.88 -51.00
CA PHE A 534 0.96 39.05 -51.18
C PHE A 534 -0.41 38.64 -51.75
N LYS A 535 -0.44 37.83 -52.82
CA LYS A 535 -1.71 37.36 -53.38
C LYS A 535 -2.48 36.51 -52.38
N LEU A 536 -1.82 35.60 -51.67
CA LEU A 536 -2.43 34.73 -50.66
C LEU A 536 -3.10 35.53 -49.52
N ASP A 537 -2.45 36.61 -49.04
CA ASP A 537 -3.03 37.47 -48.01
C ASP A 537 -4.28 38.20 -48.48
N THR A 538 -4.34 38.60 -49.76
CA THR A 538 -5.54 39.20 -50.38
C THR A 538 -6.68 38.22 -50.68
N CYS A 539 -6.48 36.90 -50.52
CA CYS A 539 -7.54 35.92 -50.79
C CYS A 539 -8.69 36.01 -49.77
N THR A 540 -9.91 35.76 -50.25
CA THR A 540 -11.14 35.86 -49.45
C THR A 540 -11.92 34.55 -49.35
N THR A 541 -11.58 33.56 -50.18
CA THR A 541 -12.25 32.25 -50.24
C THR A 541 -11.24 31.10 -50.25
N ALA A 542 -11.64 29.93 -49.77
CA ALA A 542 -10.77 28.74 -49.75
C ALA A 542 -10.30 28.34 -51.16
N LYS A 543 -11.09 28.67 -52.20
CA LYS A 543 -10.76 28.38 -53.60
C LYS A 543 -9.67 29.29 -54.16
N GLU A 544 -9.62 30.56 -53.74
CA GLU A 544 -8.54 31.47 -54.12
C GLU A 544 -7.22 31.03 -53.47
N ILE A 545 -7.27 30.68 -52.18
CA ILE A 545 -6.12 30.12 -51.42
C ILE A 545 -5.57 28.86 -52.11
N ASP A 546 -6.45 27.90 -52.43
CA ASP A 546 -6.09 26.66 -53.10
C ASP A 546 -5.49 26.93 -54.50
N SER A 547 -6.07 27.85 -55.27
CA SER A 547 -5.52 28.25 -56.58
C SER A 547 -4.13 28.88 -56.46
N VAL A 548 -3.87 29.75 -55.48
CA VAL A 548 -2.56 30.36 -55.27
C VAL A 548 -1.54 29.32 -54.80
N THR A 549 -1.95 28.37 -53.96
CA THR A 549 -1.09 27.27 -53.49
C THR A 549 -0.66 26.37 -54.66
N ASN A 550 -1.61 25.94 -55.51
CA ASN A 550 -1.30 25.14 -56.71
C ASN A 550 -0.43 25.91 -57.73
N SER A 551 -0.56 27.24 -57.82
CA SER A 551 0.33 28.09 -58.62
C SER A 551 1.72 28.22 -58.01
N ALA A 552 1.87 28.17 -56.68
CA ALA A 552 3.16 28.23 -56.01
C ALA A 552 4.06 27.04 -56.37
N ASP A 553 3.51 25.81 -56.34
CA ASP A 553 4.25 24.59 -56.70
C ASP A 553 4.82 24.66 -58.13
N SER A 554 4.04 25.20 -59.07
CA SER A 554 4.47 25.40 -60.46
C SER A 554 5.54 26.49 -60.57
N ALA A 555 5.33 27.62 -59.90
CA ALA A 555 6.28 28.74 -59.91
C ALA A 555 7.63 28.35 -59.31
N PHE A 556 7.67 27.66 -58.16
CA PHE A 556 8.91 27.21 -57.52
C PHE A 556 9.66 26.17 -58.36
N ALA A 557 8.95 25.28 -59.07
CA ALA A 557 9.58 24.37 -60.02
C ALA A 557 10.30 25.12 -61.16
N HIS A 558 9.65 26.14 -61.75
CA HIS A 558 10.25 26.97 -62.79
C HIS A 558 11.39 27.87 -62.26
N VAL A 559 11.28 28.41 -61.03
CA VAL A 559 12.37 29.14 -60.35
C VAL A 559 13.61 28.26 -60.24
N LYS A 560 13.46 27.03 -59.74
CA LYS A 560 14.58 26.09 -59.59
C LYS A 560 15.26 25.80 -60.93
N ALA A 561 14.48 25.43 -61.95
CA ALA A 561 15.01 25.14 -63.28
C ALA A 561 15.75 26.34 -63.90
N ALA A 562 15.23 27.56 -63.71
CA ALA A 562 15.86 28.78 -64.19
C ALA A 562 17.19 29.10 -63.51
N ILE A 563 17.28 28.94 -62.18
CA ILE A 563 18.54 29.10 -61.42
C ILE A 563 19.56 28.02 -61.80
N GLU A 564 19.10 26.80 -62.12
CA GLU A 564 19.92 25.70 -62.65
C GLU A 564 20.34 25.90 -64.13
N GLY A 565 19.84 26.95 -64.80
CA GLY A 565 20.32 27.45 -66.09
C GLY A 565 19.30 27.44 -67.24
N ASP A 566 18.09 26.92 -67.03
CA ASP A 566 17.04 26.90 -68.05
C ASP A 566 16.31 28.25 -68.17
N MET A 567 16.79 29.13 -69.04
CA MET A 567 16.17 30.43 -69.27
C MET A 567 14.76 30.34 -69.88
N ASP A 568 14.38 29.25 -70.56
CA ASP A 568 12.99 29.10 -71.05
C ASP A 568 12.00 28.85 -69.89
N SER A 569 12.46 28.32 -68.75
CA SER A 569 11.66 28.26 -67.51
C SER A 569 11.37 29.64 -66.91
N MET A 570 12.20 30.68 -67.12
CA MET A 570 11.80 32.06 -66.76
C MET A 570 10.56 32.50 -67.54
N PHE A 571 10.49 32.16 -68.82
CA PHE A 571 9.34 32.48 -69.66
C PHE A 571 8.09 31.66 -69.28
N ALA A 572 8.23 30.52 -68.58
CA ALA A 572 7.13 29.82 -67.93
C ALA A 572 6.71 30.51 -66.61
N LEU A 573 7.68 30.82 -65.74
CA LEU A 573 7.49 31.53 -64.48
C LEU A 573 6.73 32.86 -64.62
N TYR A 574 7.02 33.65 -65.67
CA TYR A 574 6.26 34.88 -65.95
C TYR A 574 4.76 34.63 -66.16
N LYS A 575 4.37 33.46 -66.69
CA LYS A 575 2.96 33.09 -66.89
C LYS A 575 2.30 32.60 -65.60
N ASP A 576 3.04 31.93 -64.73
CA ASP A 576 2.56 31.55 -63.40
C ASP A 576 2.32 32.79 -62.54
N LEU A 577 3.28 33.75 -62.57
CA LEU A 577 3.13 35.05 -61.92
C LEU A 577 1.98 35.89 -62.52
N LYS A 578 1.74 35.79 -63.84
CA LYS A 578 0.54 36.36 -64.47
C LYS A 578 -0.75 35.71 -63.93
N GLY A 579 -0.73 34.40 -63.65
CA GLY A 579 -1.86 33.65 -63.09
C GLY A 579 -2.30 34.14 -61.71
N ILE A 580 -1.37 34.71 -60.92
CA ILE A 580 -1.66 35.26 -59.58
C ILE A 580 -1.92 36.78 -59.57
N ALA A 581 -1.95 37.46 -60.72
CA ALA A 581 -2.10 38.91 -60.79
C ALA A 581 -3.33 39.44 -60.02
N PRO A 582 -3.26 40.62 -59.37
CA PRO A 582 -4.39 41.20 -58.62
C PRO A 582 -5.52 41.72 -59.52
N ASP A 583 -5.18 42.27 -60.69
CA ASP A 583 -6.09 43.01 -61.57
C ASP A 583 -5.67 42.95 -63.06
N SER A 584 -6.50 43.53 -63.94
CA SER A 584 -6.26 43.54 -65.41
C SER A 584 -5.05 44.37 -65.82
N ASP A 585 -4.81 45.52 -65.18
CA ASP A 585 -3.69 46.42 -65.51
C ASP A 585 -2.34 45.76 -65.19
N THR A 586 -2.26 45.07 -64.05
CA THR A 586 -1.11 44.24 -63.69
C THR A 586 -0.98 43.03 -64.63
N THR A 587 -2.09 42.42 -65.05
CA THR A 587 -2.10 41.34 -66.05
C THR A 587 -1.55 41.81 -67.41
N GLU A 588 -1.92 43.02 -67.84
CA GLU A 588 -1.48 43.69 -69.06
C GLU A 588 -0.02 44.17 -68.96
N THR A 589 0.42 44.60 -67.77
CA THR A 589 1.82 44.93 -67.46
C THR A 589 2.72 43.70 -67.62
N ILE A 590 2.29 42.54 -67.11
CA ILE A 590 3.04 41.30 -67.25
C ILE A 590 3.03 40.81 -68.71
N ASP A 591 1.99 41.10 -69.52
CA ASP A 591 2.01 40.85 -70.96
C ASP A 591 3.05 41.74 -71.70
N GLU A 592 3.20 43.02 -71.34
CA GLU A 592 4.26 43.88 -71.89
C GLU A 592 5.67 43.39 -71.51
N ILE A 593 5.86 42.83 -70.30
CA ILE A 593 7.11 42.18 -69.88
C ILE A 593 7.36 40.88 -70.69
N ILE A 594 6.32 40.05 -70.88
CA ILE A 594 6.37 38.83 -71.69
C ILE A 594 6.68 39.14 -73.18
N LEU A 595 6.26 40.30 -73.70
CA LEU A 595 6.57 40.74 -75.06
C LEU A 595 8.07 41.05 -75.30
N LEU A 596 8.88 41.21 -74.23
CA LEU A 596 10.34 41.33 -74.33
C LEU A 596 11.02 39.98 -74.66
N GLY A 597 10.33 38.85 -74.46
CA GLY A 597 10.81 37.49 -74.75
C GLY A 597 11.64 36.84 -73.64
N THR A 598 12.16 35.64 -73.91
CA THR A 598 13.07 34.89 -73.02
C THR A 598 14.30 35.75 -72.66
N PRO A 599 14.74 35.77 -71.39
CA PRO A 599 15.92 36.52 -70.98
C PRO A 599 17.22 36.14 -71.70
N SER A 600 18.18 37.07 -71.77
CA SER A 600 19.53 36.77 -72.27
C SER A 600 20.36 35.92 -71.31
N ASP A 601 20.10 36.08 -70.02
CA ASP A 601 20.83 35.50 -68.90
C ASP A 601 20.00 35.64 -67.60
N ILE A 602 20.53 35.10 -66.50
CA ILE A 602 19.83 35.08 -65.21
C ILE A 602 19.58 36.48 -64.64
N SER A 603 20.43 37.48 -64.92
CA SER A 603 20.30 38.84 -64.37
C SER A 603 19.25 39.66 -65.11
N ASP A 604 19.19 39.56 -66.45
CA ASP A 604 18.06 40.08 -67.24
C ASP A 604 16.74 39.37 -66.86
N GLY A 605 16.80 38.09 -66.46
CA GLY A 605 15.66 37.35 -65.92
C GLY A 605 15.20 37.86 -64.56
N GLU A 606 16.14 38.06 -63.64
CA GLU A 606 15.96 38.61 -62.29
C GLU A 606 15.36 40.02 -62.32
N ASP A 607 15.89 40.89 -63.18
CA ASP A 607 15.40 42.26 -63.36
C ASP A 607 13.91 42.29 -63.73
N LYS A 608 13.49 41.41 -64.65
CA LYS A 608 12.10 41.26 -65.08
C LYS A 608 11.23 40.61 -63.99
N ILE A 609 11.76 39.68 -63.19
CA ILE A 609 11.05 39.15 -62.01
C ILE A 609 10.83 40.25 -60.95
N SER A 610 11.81 41.14 -60.74
CA SER A 610 11.70 42.30 -59.85
C SER A 610 10.60 43.26 -60.33
N ASP A 611 10.56 43.55 -61.64
CA ASP A 611 9.50 44.35 -62.27
C ASP A 611 8.10 43.71 -62.09
N ILE A 612 7.95 42.41 -62.37
CA ILE A 612 6.70 41.67 -62.16
C ILE A 612 6.28 41.70 -60.69
N HIS A 613 7.21 41.46 -59.76
CA HIS A 613 6.95 41.49 -58.32
C HIS A 613 6.46 42.88 -57.86
N LYS A 614 7.07 43.98 -58.34
CA LYS A 614 6.56 45.33 -58.03
C LYS A 614 5.23 45.63 -58.70
N ALA A 615 5.00 45.18 -59.94
CA ALA A 615 3.70 45.30 -60.59
C ALA A 615 2.59 44.58 -59.79
N ILE A 616 2.88 43.43 -59.18
CA ILE A 616 1.94 42.68 -58.33
C ILE A 616 1.72 43.36 -56.96
N THR A 617 2.78 43.84 -56.31
CA THR A 617 2.74 44.22 -54.88
C THR A 617 2.51 45.70 -54.58
N SER A 618 2.47 46.57 -55.60
CA SER A 618 2.32 48.03 -55.44
C SER A 618 1.16 48.61 -56.26
N ASP A 619 0.78 49.86 -56.00
CA ASP A 619 -0.22 50.58 -56.79
C ASP A 619 0.35 51.26 -58.06
N VAL A 620 -0.47 52.02 -58.79
CA VAL A 620 -0.05 52.69 -60.05
C VAL A 620 0.98 53.80 -59.79
N ASP A 621 0.82 54.57 -58.71
CA ASP A 621 1.72 55.67 -58.37
C ASP A 621 3.07 55.13 -57.83
N GLU A 622 3.01 54.12 -56.96
CA GLU A 622 4.21 53.43 -56.45
C GLU A 622 4.99 52.72 -57.56
N PHE A 623 4.31 52.00 -58.46
CA PHE A 623 4.96 51.33 -59.59
C PHE A 623 5.54 52.35 -60.59
N THR A 624 4.83 53.44 -60.89
CA THR A 624 5.35 54.52 -61.75
C THR A 624 6.55 55.23 -61.12
N ALA A 625 6.58 55.37 -59.79
CA ALA A 625 7.74 55.87 -59.05
C ALA A 625 8.92 54.89 -59.11
N TYR A 626 8.69 53.58 -59.01
CA TYR A 626 9.71 52.53 -59.17
C TYR A 626 10.29 52.46 -60.59
N LEU A 627 9.47 52.62 -61.64
CA LEU A 627 9.95 52.68 -63.02
C LEU A 627 10.68 53.98 -63.34
N THR A 628 10.18 55.12 -62.85
CA THR A 628 10.95 56.38 -62.80
C THR A 628 12.25 56.18 -62.01
N GLY A 629 12.24 55.30 -61.01
CA GLY A 629 13.39 54.69 -60.34
C GLY A 629 14.42 54.21 -61.34
N ARG A 630 14.15 53.05 -61.94
CA ARG A 630 15.01 52.34 -62.91
C ARG A 630 15.41 53.16 -64.14
N ALA A 631 14.60 54.14 -64.54
CA ALA A 631 14.80 54.92 -65.76
C ALA A 631 15.85 56.04 -65.69
N GLY A 632 16.13 56.58 -64.50
CA GLY A 632 16.87 57.84 -64.34
C GLY A 632 16.12 59.10 -64.81
N GLU A 633 15.10 58.98 -65.67
CA GLU A 633 14.19 60.06 -66.09
C GLU A 633 12.72 59.81 -65.70
N THR A 634 11.86 60.82 -65.86
CA THR A 634 10.45 60.76 -65.44
C THR A 634 9.62 59.88 -66.38
N ILE A 635 9.20 58.72 -65.88
CA ILE A 635 8.22 57.85 -66.52
C ILE A 635 6.81 58.29 -66.13
N SER A 636 5.84 58.13 -67.05
CA SER A 636 4.45 58.51 -66.82
C SER A 636 3.48 57.61 -67.60
N GLY A 637 2.43 57.16 -66.92
CA GLY A 637 1.23 56.52 -67.49
C GLY A 637 0.04 56.77 -66.57
N GLU A 638 -1.19 56.57 -67.05
CA GLU A 638 -2.39 56.54 -66.19
C GLU A 638 -2.67 55.12 -65.65
N THR A 639 -1.89 54.12 -66.09
CA THR A 639 -1.93 52.72 -65.64
C THR A 639 -0.50 52.14 -65.52
N LYS A 640 -0.34 51.01 -64.81
CA LYS A 640 0.94 50.28 -64.69
C LYS A 640 1.47 49.84 -66.06
N ALA A 641 0.59 49.34 -66.93
CA ALA A 641 0.96 48.89 -68.27
C ALA A 641 1.43 50.07 -69.15
N GLU A 642 0.76 51.23 -69.07
CA GLU A 642 1.22 52.45 -69.75
C GLU A 642 2.58 52.93 -69.24
N ALA A 643 2.80 52.92 -67.92
CA ALA A 643 4.06 53.30 -67.30
C ALA A 643 5.19 52.33 -67.70
N TYR A 644 4.95 51.02 -67.72
CA TYR A 644 5.94 50.04 -68.16
C TYR A 644 6.26 50.18 -69.65
N ALA A 645 5.25 50.34 -70.49
CA ALA A 645 5.43 50.61 -71.90
C ALA A 645 6.14 51.96 -72.16
N ALA A 646 6.09 52.93 -71.25
CA ALA A 646 6.90 54.15 -71.31
C ALA A 646 8.35 53.91 -70.85
N TYR A 647 8.58 53.16 -69.76
CA TYR A 647 9.90 52.72 -69.29
C TYR A 647 10.67 51.99 -70.39
N VAL A 648 10.09 50.95 -70.98
CA VAL A 648 10.70 50.17 -72.08
C VAL A 648 11.06 51.05 -73.28
N LYS A 649 10.31 52.11 -73.57
CA LYS A 649 10.63 53.06 -74.67
C LYS A 649 11.78 54.02 -74.33
N ALA A 650 12.04 54.27 -73.05
CA ALA A 650 13.13 55.12 -72.57
C ALA A 650 14.45 54.33 -72.43
N THR A 651 14.39 53.16 -71.78
CA THR A 651 15.57 52.37 -71.36
C THR A 651 15.86 51.15 -72.23
N ASN A 652 14.97 50.80 -73.15
CA ASN A 652 14.98 49.51 -73.86
C ASN A 652 14.85 48.28 -72.90
N GLY A 653 14.34 48.48 -71.69
CA GLY A 653 14.12 47.46 -70.66
C GLY A 653 15.24 47.31 -69.62
N THR A 654 16.46 47.74 -69.95
CA THR A 654 17.66 47.61 -69.09
C THR A 654 17.99 48.92 -68.36
N PRO A 655 18.20 48.94 -67.03
CA PRO A 655 18.61 50.15 -66.31
C PRO A 655 19.98 50.68 -66.75
N ASP A 656 20.11 52.00 -66.89
CA ASP A 656 21.40 52.71 -66.83
C ASP A 656 21.39 53.54 -65.54
N ALA A 657 21.83 52.91 -64.44
CA ALA A 657 21.53 53.37 -63.10
C ALA A 657 22.39 54.58 -62.70
N ASP A 658 21.77 55.76 -62.57
CA ASP A 658 22.40 56.90 -61.90
C ASP A 658 22.72 56.53 -60.44
N LEU A 659 24.02 56.45 -60.13
CA LEU A 659 24.55 56.13 -58.81
C LEU A 659 23.97 57.03 -57.69
N THR A 660 23.56 58.26 -58.04
CA THR A 660 22.89 59.17 -57.11
C THR A 660 21.61 58.55 -56.53
N LYS A 661 20.91 57.72 -57.31
CA LYS A 661 19.61 57.14 -57.00
C LYS A 661 19.69 55.82 -56.27
N VAL A 662 20.62 54.95 -56.68
CA VAL A 662 21.00 53.72 -55.95
C VAL A 662 21.27 54.04 -54.48
N LYS A 663 21.88 55.20 -54.20
CA LYS A 663 22.12 55.72 -52.83
C LYS A 663 20.89 56.21 -52.08
N GLU A 664 19.87 56.77 -52.74
CA GLU A 664 18.62 57.18 -52.08
C GLU A 664 17.74 55.96 -51.77
N ASP A 665 17.62 55.03 -52.72
CA ASP A 665 16.83 53.80 -52.55
C ASP A 665 17.43 52.90 -51.46
N ALA A 666 18.76 52.72 -51.43
CA ALA A 666 19.49 52.03 -50.37
C ALA A 666 19.25 52.63 -48.97
N LYS A 667 19.24 53.96 -48.86
CA LYS A 667 18.90 54.65 -47.59
C LYS A 667 17.45 54.44 -47.19
N SER A 668 16.53 54.42 -48.15
CA SER A 668 15.11 54.19 -47.94
C SER A 668 14.82 52.76 -47.45
N GLU A 669 15.51 51.77 -48.02
CA GLU A 669 15.41 50.36 -47.59
C GLU A 669 15.97 50.17 -46.18
N ILE A 670 17.17 50.67 -45.88
CA ILE A 670 17.76 50.63 -44.54
C ILE A 670 16.88 51.38 -43.53
N GLN A 671 16.23 52.48 -43.91
CA GLN A 671 15.26 53.15 -43.05
C GLN A 671 14.06 52.27 -42.72
N LYS A 672 13.47 51.57 -43.70
CA LYS A 672 12.36 50.62 -43.47
C LYS A 672 12.78 49.47 -42.55
N ALA A 673 13.91 48.83 -42.83
CA ALA A 673 14.42 47.72 -42.04
C ALA A 673 14.70 48.12 -40.57
N LEU A 674 15.21 49.34 -40.34
CA LEU A 674 15.31 49.92 -39.01
C LEU A 674 13.93 50.20 -38.40
N ASP A 675 13.00 50.80 -39.15
CA ASP A 675 11.69 51.22 -38.64
C ASP A 675 10.77 50.05 -38.23
N GLU A 676 10.91 48.88 -38.86
CA GLU A 676 10.30 47.62 -38.40
C GLU A 676 10.73 47.21 -36.98
N ILE A 677 11.90 47.65 -36.49
CA ILE A 677 12.32 47.42 -35.11
C ILE A 677 11.57 48.38 -34.19
N THR A 678 10.39 47.96 -33.75
CA THR A 678 9.56 48.65 -32.74
C THR A 678 9.95 48.19 -31.34
N SER A 679 10.47 49.08 -30.50
CA SER A 679 10.69 48.81 -29.07
C SER A 679 10.65 50.11 -28.27
N ASP A 680 10.03 50.08 -27.09
CA ASP A 680 10.03 51.18 -26.12
C ASP A 680 11.38 51.30 -25.37
N ASN A 681 12.32 50.37 -25.58
CA ASN A 681 13.63 50.42 -24.95
C ASN A 681 14.48 51.58 -25.53
N LYS A 682 14.89 52.50 -24.64
CA LYS A 682 15.71 53.66 -25.00
C LYS A 682 17.10 53.27 -25.52
N GLU A 683 17.67 52.16 -25.07
CA GLU A 683 19.00 51.70 -25.50
C GLU A 683 18.95 51.13 -26.93
N VAL A 684 17.88 50.39 -27.26
CA VAL A 684 17.56 49.99 -28.64
C VAL A 684 17.36 51.21 -29.54
N THR A 685 16.62 52.22 -29.06
CA THR A 685 16.41 53.48 -29.80
C THR A 685 17.72 54.21 -30.10
N ASP A 686 18.65 54.23 -29.14
CA ASP A 686 19.98 54.85 -29.31
C ASP A 686 20.88 54.04 -30.27
N LYS A 687 20.86 52.69 -30.20
CA LYS A 687 21.56 51.80 -31.16
C LYS A 687 21.04 51.98 -32.59
N LYS A 688 19.72 51.94 -32.77
CA LYS A 688 19.00 52.16 -34.05
C LYS A 688 19.37 53.49 -34.70
N GLY A 689 19.58 54.55 -33.90
CA GLY A 689 20.10 55.83 -34.38
C GLY A 689 21.55 55.80 -34.85
N GLN A 690 22.43 55.04 -34.18
CA GLN A 690 23.85 54.94 -34.54
C GLN A 690 24.07 54.17 -35.85
N ILE A 691 23.43 53.01 -36.02
CA ILE A 691 23.49 52.21 -37.25
C ILE A 691 23.07 53.08 -38.45
N LYS A 692 21.93 53.79 -38.33
CA LYS A 692 21.44 54.72 -39.35
C LYS A 692 22.49 55.76 -39.76
N ASP A 693 22.99 56.52 -38.80
CA ASP A 693 23.89 57.67 -39.04
C ASP A 693 25.26 57.22 -39.60
N GLU A 694 25.70 55.99 -39.32
CA GLU A 694 26.93 55.44 -39.91
C GLU A 694 26.70 54.84 -41.30
N VAL A 695 25.68 53.99 -41.47
CA VAL A 695 25.38 53.33 -42.75
C VAL A 695 25.03 54.34 -43.84
N PHE A 696 24.19 55.34 -43.55
CA PHE A 696 23.82 56.38 -44.53
C PHE A 696 25.05 57.15 -45.04
N LYS A 697 26.05 57.31 -44.17
CA LYS A 697 27.29 58.03 -44.44
C LYS A 697 28.31 57.19 -45.22
N LYS A 698 28.29 55.86 -45.05
CA LYS A 698 28.98 54.89 -45.93
C LYS A 698 28.34 54.95 -47.34
N ILE A 699 27.01 54.85 -47.43
CA ILE A 699 26.26 54.94 -48.71
C ILE A 699 26.54 56.26 -49.45
N ASP A 700 26.54 57.41 -48.76
CA ASP A 700 26.88 58.70 -49.37
C ASP A 700 28.28 58.71 -50.01
N ALA A 701 29.25 58.03 -49.40
CA ALA A 701 30.65 58.03 -49.82
C ALA A 701 30.99 57.07 -50.98
N ALA A 702 30.16 56.05 -51.23
CA ALA A 702 30.41 55.01 -52.24
C ALA A 702 30.62 55.55 -53.66
N ALA A 703 31.46 54.89 -54.45
CA ALA A 703 31.86 55.28 -55.81
C ALA A 703 31.24 54.40 -56.91
N SER A 704 30.65 53.25 -56.58
CA SER A 704 29.92 52.36 -57.50
C SER A 704 28.62 51.82 -56.87
N ALA A 705 27.78 51.18 -57.68
CA ALA A 705 26.57 50.50 -57.20
C ALA A 705 26.92 49.29 -56.32
N GLU A 706 27.92 48.48 -56.72
CA GLU A 706 28.41 47.31 -55.96
C GLU A 706 28.95 47.69 -54.57
N GLU A 707 29.57 48.88 -54.42
CA GLU A 707 29.95 49.39 -53.09
C GLU A 707 28.71 49.71 -52.24
N VAL A 708 27.66 50.32 -52.81
CA VAL A 708 26.40 50.58 -52.10
C VAL A 708 25.71 49.28 -51.69
N GLU A 709 25.65 48.30 -52.59
CA GLU A 709 25.07 46.98 -52.36
C GLU A 709 25.78 46.22 -51.24
N THR A 710 27.12 46.22 -51.24
CA THR A 710 27.93 45.64 -50.15
C THR A 710 27.59 46.31 -48.80
N ILE A 711 27.54 47.65 -48.77
CA ILE A 711 27.20 48.43 -47.56
C ILE A 711 25.76 48.13 -47.07
N VAL A 712 24.81 47.90 -47.98
CA VAL A 712 23.43 47.52 -47.64
C VAL A 712 23.37 46.10 -47.08
N SER A 713 24.15 45.16 -47.63
CA SER A 713 24.25 43.78 -47.13
C SER A 713 24.80 43.73 -45.70
N ASP A 714 25.95 44.40 -45.46
CA ASP A 714 26.55 44.53 -44.13
C ASP A 714 25.56 45.13 -43.12
N ALA A 715 24.89 46.22 -43.51
CA ALA A 715 23.91 46.91 -42.67
C ALA A 715 22.66 46.06 -42.38
N LYS A 716 22.19 45.25 -43.33
CA LYS A 716 21.10 44.29 -43.11
C LYS A 716 21.50 43.23 -42.07
N SER A 717 22.77 42.81 -42.03
CA SER A 717 23.29 41.94 -40.96
C SER A 717 23.29 42.64 -39.60
N GLU A 718 23.86 43.86 -39.49
CA GLU A 718 23.87 44.63 -38.23
C GLU A 718 22.43 44.88 -37.68
N ILE A 719 21.46 45.11 -38.57
CA ILE A 719 20.04 45.29 -38.23
C ILE A 719 19.39 43.98 -37.79
N LYS A 720 19.71 42.86 -38.45
CA LYS A 720 19.25 41.53 -38.04
C LYS A 720 19.80 41.16 -36.66
N ASP A 721 21.09 41.35 -36.42
CA ASP A 721 21.73 41.03 -35.14
C ASP A 721 21.12 41.86 -34.00
N LEU A 722 20.76 43.13 -34.25
CA LEU A 722 19.99 43.96 -33.31
C LEU A 722 18.54 43.44 -33.10
N LYS A 723 17.88 42.95 -34.15
CA LYS A 723 16.53 42.37 -34.08
C LYS A 723 16.54 41.09 -33.24
N ASP A 724 17.53 40.24 -33.43
CA ASP A 724 17.73 39.01 -32.66
C ASP A 724 18.11 39.30 -31.19
N GLU A 725 18.97 40.30 -30.94
CA GLU A 725 19.29 40.79 -29.59
C GLU A 725 18.02 41.23 -28.82
N ILE A 726 17.06 41.85 -29.51
CA ILE A 726 15.77 42.28 -28.94
C ILE A 726 14.86 41.08 -28.69
N THR A 727 14.70 40.20 -29.70
CA THR A 727 13.81 39.03 -29.60
C THR A 727 14.21 38.11 -28.44
N ASN A 728 15.51 37.86 -28.26
CA ASN A 728 16.03 37.07 -27.13
C ASN A 728 15.75 37.72 -25.75
N ASN A 729 15.70 39.05 -25.68
CA ASN A 729 15.51 39.80 -24.43
C ASN A 729 14.02 39.93 -24.05
N GLU A 730 13.13 40.05 -25.04
CA GLU A 730 11.68 40.00 -24.84
C GLU A 730 11.21 38.56 -24.53
N GLY A 731 11.79 37.55 -25.19
CA GLY A 731 11.61 36.12 -24.86
C GLY A 731 11.92 35.84 -23.39
N LEU A 732 13.13 36.19 -22.94
CA LEU A 732 13.57 36.04 -21.54
C LEU A 732 12.62 36.68 -20.54
N SER A 733 12.03 37.84 -20.85
CA SER A 733 11.05 38.49 -19.98
C SER A 733 9.77 37.65 -19.80
N SER A 734 9.28 37.02 -20.89
CA SER A 734 8.12 36.14 -20.85
C SER A 734 8.40 34.81 -20.12
N VAL A 735 9.61 34.25 -20.31
CA VAL A 735 10.08 33.04 -19.61
C VAL A 735 10.19 33.29 -18.11
N LYS A 736 10.73 34.45 -17.69
CA LYS A 736 10.79 34.86 -16.28
C LYS A 736 9.40 34.94 -15.62
N GLU A 737 8.41 35.57 -16.26
CA GLU A 737 7.05 35.64 -15.67
C GLU A 737 6.35 34.27 -15.63
N SER A 738 6.58 33.41 -16.64
CA SER A 738 6.07 32.04 -16.66
C SER A 738 6.65 31.20 -15.52
N ALA A 739 7.98 31.23 -15.35
CA ALA A 739 8.68 30.55 -14.26
C ALA A 739 8.28 31.07 -12.86
N LYS A 740 8.09 32.38 -12.69
CA LYS A 740 7.56 32.96 -11.43
C LYS A 740 6.18 32.38 -11.09
N LYS A 741 5.31 32.24 -12.10
CA LYS A 741 3.95 31.70 -11.94
C LYS A 741 3.96 30.21 -11.62
N GLU A 742 4.83 29.42 -12.25
CA GLU A 742 5.02 28.00 -11.94
C GLU A 742 5.46 27.80 -10.48
N ILE A 743 6.49 28.53 -10.04
CA ILE A 743 7.00 28.49 -8.66
C ILE A 743 5.90 28.87 -7.65
N GLN A 744 5.10 29.90 -7.93
CA GLN A 744 4.01 30.30 -7.05
C GLN A 744 2.86 29.28 -7.03
N ASN A 745 2.51 28.66 -8.17
CA ASN A 745 1.53 27.57 -8.22
C ASN A 745 1.95 26.39 -7.32
N THR A 746 3.25 26.03 -7.30
CA THR A 746 3.79 24.99 -6.40
C THR A 746 3.59 25.32 -4.92
N VAL A 747 3.70 26.60 -4.54
CA VAL A 747 3.39 27.05 -3.17
C VAL A 747 1.88 27.02 -2.91
N ASP A 748 1.08 27.54 -3.84
CA ASP A 748 -0.36 27.73 -3.65
C ASP A 748 -1.12 26.41 -3.58
N ASN A 749 -0.69 25.39 -4.34
CA ASN A 749 -1.25 24.04 -4.32
C ASN A 749 -0.91 23.23 -3.05
N GLN A 750 0.07 23.64 -2.24
CA GLN A 750 0.37 22.94 -0.98
C GLN A 750 -0.73 23.21 0.07
N SER A 751 -1.30 22.14 0.62
CA SER A 751 -2.43 22.19 1.57
C SER A 751 -2.01 22.08 3.04
N ASP A 752 -0.82 21.55 3.34
CA ASP A 752 -0.25 21.55 4.68
C ASP A 752 0.45 22.90 4.96
N GLU A 753 -0.09 23.70 5.88
CA GLU A 753 0.38 25.06 6.17
C GLU A 753 1.84 25.14 6.68
N GLU A 754 2.36 24.10 7.36
CA GLU A 754 3.75 24.08 7.84
C GLU A 754 4.73 23.81 6.71
N LEU A 755 4.39 22.85 5.83
CA LEU A 755 5.15 22.57 4.63
C LEU A 755 5.04 23.73 3.62
N LYS A 756 3.86 24.34 3.46
CA LYS A 756 3.61 25.53 2.64
C LYS A 756 4.50 26.70 3.07
N ALA A 757 4.60 26.97 4.37
CA ALA A 757 5.47 28.03 4.92
C ALA A 757 6.98 27.77 4.69
N SER A 758 7.37 26.51 4.49
CA SER A 758 8.74 26.11 4.15
C SER A 758 9.01 26.26 2.65
N ILE A 759 8.12 25.73 1.81
CA ILE A 759 8.16 25.87 0.34
C ILE A 759 8.09 27.34 -0.08
N GLN A 760 7.31 28.18 0.60
CA GLN A 760 7.22 29.62 0.37
C GLN A 760 8.57 30.34 0.56
N GLN A 761 9.46 29.86 1.45
CA GLN A 761 10.79 30.42 1.64
C GLN A 761 11.74 30.05 0.50
N LEU A 762 11.67 28.82 0.01
CA LEU A 762 12.41 28.36 -1.18
C LEU A 762 11.97 29.17 -2.42
N ALA A 763 10.66 29.32 -2.62
CA ALA A 763 10.10 30.17 -3.67
C ALA A 763 10.60 31.62 -3.55
N GLY A 764 10.56 32.20 -2.34
CA GLY A 764 11.08 33.54 -2.05
C GLY A 764 12.60 33.71 -2.19
N ALA A 765 13.35 32.63 -2.41
CA ALA A 765 14.76 32.64 -2.81
C ALA A 765 14.91 32.44 -4.33
N ALA A 766 14.20 31.48 -4.93
CA ALA A 766 14.22 31.20 -6.36
C ALA A 766 13.71 32.39 -7.20
N LEU A 767 12.58 33.01 -6.82
CA LEU A 767 12.03 34.19 -7.49
C LEU A 767 13.04 35.33 -7.60
N LYS A 768 13.88 35.55 -6.56
CA LYS A 768 14.95 36.55 -6.57
C LYS A 768 16.11 36.17 -7.49
N LYS A 769 16.40 34.88 -7.67
CA LYS A 769 17.37 34.46 -8.69
C LYS A 769 16.80 34.75 -10.09
N ILE A 770 15.53 34.41 -10.35
CA ILE A 770 14.86 34.65 -11.65
C ILE A 770 14.84 36.15 -12.02
N GLU A 771 14.59 37.04 -11.06
CA GLU A 771 14.70 38.49 -11.29
C GLU A 771 16.07 38.90 -11.85
N ASN A 772 17.15 38.29 -11.35
CA ASN A 772 18.54 38.63 -11.69
C ASN A 772 19.16 37.76 -12.82
N ALA A 773 18.47 36.72 -13.29
CA ALA A 773 18.95 35.87 -14.39
C ALA A 773 19.13 36.67 -15.70
N THR A 774 20.03 36.22 -16.56
CA THR A 774 20.45 36.88 -17.81
C THR A 774 20.26 36.02 -19.06
N THR A 775 20.07 34.71 -18.91
CA THR A 775 19.66 33.79 -19.99
C THR A 775 18.42 32.98 -19.61
N GLU A 776 17.81 32.31 -20.59
CA GLU A 776 16.67 31.42 -20.34
C GLU A 776 17.11 30.13 -19.63
N ASP A 777 18.31 29.61 -19.94
CA ASP A 777 18.93 28.47 -19.23
C ASP A 777 19.09 28.75 -17.74
N GLU A 778 19.57 29.96 -17.37
CA GLU A 778 19.67 30.36 -15.96
C GLU A 778 18.30 30.33 -15.28
N VAL A 779 17.21 30.70 -15.97
CA VAL A 779 15.85 30.61 -15.40
C VAL A 779 15.41 29.15 -15.25
N LYS A 780 15.70 28.28 -16.23
CA LYS A 780 15.42 26.84 -16.18
C LYS A 780 16.13 26.16 -15.00
N ASP A 781 17.44 26.36 -14.86
CA ASP A 781 18.27 25.86 -13.75
C ASP A 781 17.70 26.28 -12.37
N ILE A 782 17.16 27.50 -12.27
CA ILE A 782 16.54 27.99 -11.02
C ILE A 782 15.22 27.26 -10.72
N VAL A 783 14.40 26.98 -11.73
CA VAL A 783 13.13 26.25 -11.56
C VAL A 783 13.38 24.79 -11.19
N GLU A 784 14.33 24.12 -11.86
CA GLU A 784 14.71 22.74 -11.58
C GLU A 784 15.35 22.61 -10.19
N GLY A 785 16.25 23.53 -9.82
CA GLY A 785 16.80 23.63 -8.48
C GLY A 785 15.72 23.85 -7.41
N PHE A 786 14.71 24.70 -7.67
CA PHE A 786 13.56 24.88 -6.78
C PHE A 786 12.72 23.60 -6.63
N LYS A 787 12.45 22.87 -7.72
CA LYS A 787 11.74 21.58 -7.67
C LYS A 787 12.48 20.57 -6.79
N SER A 788 13.81 20.49 -6.93
CA SER A 788 14.68 19.61 -6.12
C SER A 788 14.72 20.00 -4.64
N ASP A 789 14.85 21.31 -4.32
CA ASP A 789 14.78 21.82 -2.95
C ASP A 789 13.40 21.53 -2.29
N VAL A 790 12.32 21.63 -3.07
CA VAL A 790 10.93 21.36 -2.62
C VAL A 790 10.71 19.86 -2.36
N GLN A 791 11.20 18.99 -3.23
CA GLN A 791 11.12 17.53 -3.03
C GLN A 791 11.87 17.15 -1.74
N THR A 792 13.14 17.57 -1.62
CA THR A 792 13.99 17.34 -0.44
C THR A 792 13.33 17.80 0.86
N THR A 793 12.68 18.98 0.83
CA THR A 793 11.95 19.54 1.98
C THR A 793 10.68 18.75 2.32
N THR A 794 9.97 18.26 1.30
CA THR A 794 8.74 17.48 1.44
C THR A 794 9.02 16.10 2.05
N ASP A 795 10.07 15.41 1.58
CA ASP A 795 10.48 14.11 2.12
C ASP A 795 10.96 14.20 3.57
N ALA A 796 11.69 15.26 3.91
CA ALA A 796 12.08 15.54 5.29
C ALA A 796 10.86 15.75 6.19
N TYR A 797 9.89 16.58 5.77
CA TYR A 797 8.67 16.84 6.53
C TYR A 797 7.81 15.57 6.70
N LYS A 798 7.64 14.77 5.65
CA LYS A 798 6.93 13.47 5.70
C LYS A 798 7.57 12.54 6.73
N LYS A 799 8.90 12.39 6.70
CA LYS A 799 9.67 11.53 7.60
C LYS A 799 9.58 11.94 9.07
N ASP A 800 9.60 13.23 9.36
CA ASP A 800 9.41 13.74 10.73
C ASP A 800 7.97 13.54 11.23
N LYS A 801 6.97 13.68 10.35
CA LYS A 801 5.54 13.44 10.63
C LYS A 801 5.26 11.96 10.93
N GLU A 802 5.86 11.06 10.15
CA GLU A 802 5.85 9.61 10.40
C GLU A 802 6.53 9.25 11.73
N LEU A 803 7.72 9.81 12.01
CA LEU A 803 8.43 9.60 13.27
C LEU A 803 7.61 10.06 14.49
N ALA A 804 6.93 11.21 14.40
CA ALA A 804 6.06 11.71 15.45
C ALA A 804 4.88 10.77 15.72
N SER A 805 4.26 10.21 14.66
CA SER A 805 3.21 9.21 14.76
C SER A 805 3.70 7.92 15.44
N VAL A 806 4.84 7.37 15.00
CA VAL A 806 5.44 6.17 15.59
C VAL A 806 5.81 6.37 17.06
N LYS A 807 6.31 7.56 17.46
CA LYS A 807 6.55 7.88 18.88
C LYS A 807 5.25 7.83 19.69
N ALA A 808 4.17 8.46 19.21
CA ALA A 808 2.89 8.49 19.91
C ALA A 808 2.29 7.09 20.11
N ASP A 809 2.28 6.26 19.06
CA ASP A 809 1.83 4.86 19.13
C ASP A 809 2.73 4.02 20.07
N THR A 810 4.06 4.18 20.01
CA THR A 810 4.98 3.44 20.88
C THR A 810 4.80 3.81 22.37
N LEU A 811 4.56 5.09 22.67
CA LEU A 811 4.22 5.56 24.02
C LEU A 811 2.86 5.03 24.50
N SER A 812 1.88 4.89 23.59
CA SER A 812 0.60 4.22 23.88
C SER A 812 0.82 2.73 24.21
N LYS A 813 1.60 2.01 23.38
CA LYS A 813 1.95 0.60 23.59
C LYS A 813 2.66 0.35 24.93
N LEU A 814 3.57 1.24 25.37
CA LEU A 814 4.15 1.17 26.72
C LEU A 814 3.12 1.39 27.84
N SER A 815 2.18 2.30 27.65
CA SER A 815 1.14 2.60 28.65
C SER A 815 0.10 1.47 28.74
N VAL A 816 -0.14 0.73 27.65
CA VAL A 816 -0.91 -0.53 27.64
C VAL A 816 -0.15 -1.69 28.29
N LEU A 817 1.18 -1.72 28.19
CA LEU A 817 2.00 -2.71 28.89
C LEU A 817 1.95 -2.49 30.41
N GLU A 818 2.04 -1.23 30.84
CA GLU A 818 1.95 -0.78 32.24
C GLU A 818 0.61 -1.16 32.90
N SER A 819 -0.50 -1.14 32.17
CA SER A 819 -1.85 -1.44 32.70
C SER A 819 -2.24 -2.92 32.69
N LYS A 820 -1.45 -3.81 32.09
CA LYS A 820 -1.80 -5.24 31.90
C LYS A 820 -1.50 -6.18 33.08
N VAL A 821 -0.89 -5.67 34.15
CA VAL A 821 -0.40 -6.48 35.29
C VAL A 821 -1.25 -6.29 36.54
N LYS A 822 -1.35 -7.32 37.39
CA LYS A 822 -1.99 -7.18 38.71
C LYS A 822 -1.15 -6.28 39.61
N SER A 823 -1.81 -5.38 40.34
CA SER A 823 -1.16 -4.44 41.27
C SER A 823 -0.37 -5.13 42.40
N GLU A 824 -0.74 -6.35 42.81
CA GLU A 824 -0.01 -7.14 43.81
C GLU A 824 1.41 -7.54 43.37
N TYR A 825 1.73 -7.42 42.07
CA TYR A 825 3.02 -7.77 41.48
C TYR A 825 3.81 -6.56 40.95
N VAL A 826 3.27 -5.34 40.98
CA VAL A 826 3.95 -4.14 40.45
C VAL A 826 5.12 -3.74 41.36
N THR A 827 6.29 -3.51 40.78
CA THR A 827 7.51 -3.12 41.51
C THR A 827 8.07 -1.76 41.05
N ALA A 828 8.97 -1.18 41.86
CA ALA A 828 9.70 0.03 41.48
C ALA A 828 10.53 -0.17 40.20
N ASP A 829 11.14 -1.34 40.01
CA ASP A 829 11.92 -1.68 38.81
C ASP A 829 11.03 -1.71 37.55
N MET A 830 9.83 -2.31 37.64
CA MET A 830 8.86 -2.31 36.53
C MET A 830 8.48 -0.89 36.11
N ASN A 831 8.22 -0.02 37.08
CA ASN A 831 7.89 1.39 36.81
C ASN A 831 9.11 2.16 36.26
N SER A 832 10.32 1.83 36.70
CA SER A 832 11.58 2.40 36.21
C SER A 832 11.86 2.02 34.75
N ILE A 833 11.62 0.75 34.37
CA ILE A 833 11.74 0.26 32.99
C ILE A 833 10.81 1.06 32.06
N ILE A 834 9.52 1.18 32.40
CA ILE A 834 8.54 1.93 31.60
C ILE A 834 8.90 3.42 31.53
N SER A 835 9.29 4.04 32.65
CA SER A 835 9.66 5.46 32.68
C SER A 835 10.90 5.77 31.82
N THR A 836 11.92 4.91 31.89
CA THR A 836 13.13 5.01 31.07
C THR A 836 12.81 4.81 29.59
N ALA A 837 11.96 3.84 29.25
CA ALA A 837 11.56 3.57 27.88
C ALA A 837 10.75 4.74 27.27
N LYS A 838 9.84 5.35 28.04
CA LYS A 838 9.09 6.55 27.60
C LYS A 838 10.04 7.72 27.31
N ALA A 839 10.96 8.04 28.22
CA ALA A 839 11.96 9.09 28.03
C ALA A 839 12.89 8.83 26.82
N ASN A 840 13.27 7.57 26.58
CA ASN A 840 14.10 7.21 25.44
C ASN A 840 13.34 7.36 24.10
N ILE A 841 12.04 7.04 24.03
CA ILE A 841 11.22 7.23 22.82
C ILE A 841 11.06 8.72 22.48
N GLU A 842 10.88 9.59 23.48
CA GLU A 842 10.84 11.04 23.27
C GLU A 842 12.11 11.53 22.54
N ASN A 843 13.28 11.00 22.91
CA ASN A 843 14.58 11.39 22.36
C ASN A 843 15.00 10.61 21.09
N ALA A 844 14.32 9.53 20.73
CA ALA A 844 14.68 8.69 19.57
C ALA A 844 14.65 9.47 18.24
N GLN A 845 15.56 9.15 17.32
CA GLN A 845 15.68 9.81 16.01
C GLN A 845 15.15 8.96 14.84
N SER A 846 14.59 7.76 15.11
CA SER A 846 14.00 6.90 14.07
C SER A 846 12.90 5.97 14.59
N ALA A 847 12.03 5.52 13.68
CA ALA A 847 11.02 4.48 13.96
C ALA A 847 11.65 3.13 14.36
N SER A 848 12.81 2.78 13.77
CA SER A 848 13.59 1.58 14.14
C SER A 848 14.07 1.66 15.59
N GLU A 849 14.53 2.83 16.04
CA GLU A 849 14.97 3.06 17.41
C GLU A 849 13.81 2.99 18.42
N CYS A 850 12.68 3.63 18.11
CA CYS A 850 11.44 3.50 18.92
C CYS A 850 11.04 2.03 19.09
N SER A 851 11.09 1.26 18.00
CA SER A 851 10.76 -0.18 17.99
C SER A 851 11.74 -1.00 18.84
N LYS A 852 13.04 -0.72 18.76
CA LYS A 852 14.08 -1.38 19.59
C LYS A 852 13.91 -1.06 21.07
N ILE A 853 13.64 0.19 21.43
CA ILE A 853 13.37 0.62 22.82
C ILE A 853 12.15 -0.13 23.38
N TYR A 854 11.06 -0.21 22.63
CA TYR A 854 9.85 -0.93 23.05
C TYR A 854 10.08 -2.45 23.17
N ALA A 855 10.79 -3.08 22.23
CA ALA A 855 11.08 -4.51 22.28
C ALA A 855 11.93 -4.88 23.51
N GLN A 856 12.94 -4.07 23.83
CA GLN A 856 13.76 -4.24 25.03
C GLN A 856 12.92 -4.03 26.30
N ALA A 857 12.19 -2.91 26.40
CA ALA A 857 11.35 -2.58 27.55
C ALA A 857 10.27 -3.65 27.82
N LYS A 858 9.62 -4.17 26.77
CA LYS A 858 8.66 -5.28 26.86
C LYS A 858 9.31 -6.54 27.44
N THR A 859 10.54 -6.84 27.03
CA THR A 859 11.29 -8.02 27.50
C THR A 859 11.67 -7.88 28.97
N ASP A 860 12.27 -6.75 29.36
CA ASP A 860 12.71 -6.50 30.74
C ASP A 860 11.52 -6.40 31.70
N TYR A 861 10.44 -5.73 31.30
CA TYR A 861 9.22 -5.60 32.10
C TYR A 861 8.57 -6.97 32.36
N ASN A 862 8.48 -7.84 31.35
CA ASN A 862 7.97 -9.20 31.52
C ASN A 862 8.86 -10.06 32.45
N ASN A 863 10.19 -9.91 32.36
CA ASN A 863 11.13 -10.60 33.23
C ASN A 863 11.03 -10.10 34.69
N ALA A 864 10.89 -8.78 34.90
CA ALA A 864 10.68 -8.18 36.22
C ALA A 864 9.33 -8.63 36.83
N TYR A 865 8.25 -8.63 36.04
CA TYR A 865 6.93 -9.10 36.44
C TYR A 865 6.93 -10.57 36.86
N LEU A 866 7.53 -11.45 36.05
CA LEU A 866 7.68 -12.87 36.37
C LEU A 866 8.49 -13.09 37.66
N THR A 867 9.52 -12.29 37.89
CA THR A 867 10.35 -12.34 39.09
C THR A 867 9.59 -11.87 40.34
N SER A 868 8.81 -10.79 40.21
CA SER A 868 7.92 -10.29 41.26
C SER A 868 6.87 -11.31 41.67
N MET A 869 6.18 -11.91 40.68
CA MET A 869 5.18 -12.95 40.90
C MET A 869 5.76 -14.19 41.62
N ARG A 870 6.96 -14.65 41.23
CA ARG A 870 7.68 -15.71 41.95
C ARG A 870 7.98 -15.33 43.41
N SER A 871 8.40 -14.10 43.65
CA SER A 871 8.67 -13.59 45.00
C SER A 871 7.40 -13.64 45.88
N VAL A 872 6.26 -13.15 45.36
CA VAL A 872 4.98 -13.18 46.07
C VAL A 872 4.52 -14.61 46.37
N PHE A 873 4.63 -15.56 45.44
CA PHE A 873 4.28 -16.96 45.72
C PHE A 873 5.27 -17.66 46.67
N ASN A 874 6.56 -17.33 46.63
CA ASN A 874 7.54 -17.83 47.61
C ASN A 874 7.24 -17.31 49.03
N ASN A 875 6.79 -16.06 49.17
CA ASN A 875 6.33 -15.49 50.45
C ASN A 875 5.01 -16.13 50.92
N LYS A 876 4.05 -16.37 50.00
CA LYS A 876 2.81 -17.12 50.27
C LYS A 876 3.12 -18.54 50.78
N LEU A 877 4.17 -19.20 50.27
CA LEU A 877 4.65 -20.49 50.78
C LEU A 877 5.26 -20.41 52.19
N ASP A 878 6.10 -19.42 52.50
CA ASP A 878 6.71 -19.29 53.85
C ASP A 878 5.65 -19.10 54.94
N ALA A 879 4.59 -18.35 54.65
CA ALA A 879 3.47 -18.15 55.57
C ALA A 879 2.81 -19.47 56.01
N LEU A 880 2.76 -20.49 55.14
CA LEU A 880 2.16 -21.79 55.45
C LEU A 880 2.86 -22.50 56.63
N LEU A 881 4.16 -22.28 56.84
CA LEU A 881 4.90 -22.87 57.98
C LEU A 881 4.49 -22.26 59.33
N THR A 882 3.84 -21.09 59.31
CA THR A 882 3.27 -20.45 60.52
C THR A 882 1.77 -20.74 60.65
N GLU A 883 1.06 -20.96 59.53
CA GLU A 883 -0.35 -21.39 59.50
C GLU A 883 -0.53 -22.82 60.04
N TYR A 884 0.34 -23.76 59.63
CA TYR A 884 0.25 -25.18 60.01
C TYR A 884 1.11 -25.49 61.25
N LYS A 885 0.43 -25.79 62.37
CA LYS A 885 1.06 -26.01 63.68
C LYS A 885 1.68 -27.41 63.82
N PHE A 886 2.97 -27.51 63.52
CA PHE A 886 3.78 -28.67 63.87
C PHE A 886 4.40 -28.51 65.27
N THR A 887 4.39 -29.59 66.06
CA THR A 887 4.94 -29.63 67.43
C THR A 887 5.96 -30.75 67.63
N ASP A 888 6.15 -31.61 66.62
CA ASP A 888 7.20 -32.62 66.56
C ASP A 888 8.29 -32.18 65.56
N ASP A 889 9.56 -32.29 65.94
CA ASP A 889 10.70 -31.85 65.12
C ASP A 889 10.77 -32.60 63.77
N THR A 890 10.38 -33.88 63.73
CA THR A 890 10.40 -34.72 62.53
C THR A 890 9.35 -34.27 61.51
N TYR A 891 8.16 -33.91 61.98
CA TYR A 891 7.10 -33.39 61.11
C TYR A 891 7.36 -31.94 60.69
N SER A 892 7.97 -31.14 61.58
CA SER A 892 8.44 -29.78 61.27
C SER A 892 9.51 -29.77 60.17
N GLN A 893 10.48 -30.69 60.21
CA GLN A 893 11.48 -30.84 59.15
C GLN A 893 10.84 -31.26 57.81
N LYS A 894 9.91 -32.22 57.81
CA LYS A 894 9.17 -32.63 56.59
C LYS A 894 8.33 -31.50 56.01
N ALA A 895 7.75 -30.63 56.84
CA ALA A 895 7.04 -29.45 56.39
C ALA A 895 7.98 -28.48 55.65
N GLN A 896 9.18 -28.25 56.19
CA GLN A 896 10.21 -27.43 55.54
C GLN A 896 10.68 -28.05 54.20
N GLU A 897 10.86 -29.37 54.13
CA GLU A 897 11.21 -30.08 52.88
C GLU A 897 10.13 -29.89 51.80
N VAL A 898 8.85 -30.02 52.16
CA VAL A 898 7.71 -29.78 51.25
C VAL A 898 7.74 -28.36 50.70
N ILE A 899 7.93 -27.36 51.57
CA ILE A 899 7.98 -25.94 51.17
C ILE A 899 9.18 -25.64 50.27
N ASN A 900 10.38 -26.08 50.65
CA ASN A 900 11.59 -25.88 49.85
C ASN A 900 11.43 -26.47 48.44
N LYS A 901 10.84 -27.66 48.34
CA LYS A 901 10.57 -28.31 47.05
C LYS A 901 9.56 -27.56 46.18
N GLN A 902 8.53 -26.92 46.76
CA GLN A 902 7.61 -26.09 45.97
C GLN A 902 8.20 -24.72 45.58
N LYS A 903 9.10 -24.15 46.38
CA LYS A 903 9.90 -22.98 45.98
C LYS A 903 10.78 -23.26 44.75
N GLU A 904 11.43 -24.42 44.70
CA GLU A 904 12.16 -24.84 43.50
C GLU A 904 11.25 -24.96 42.26
N ASN A 905 10.00 -25.39 42.44
CA ASN A 905 9.04 -25.50 41.34
C ASN A 905 8.52 -24.12 40.89
N ILE A 906 8.26 -23.18 41.80
CA ILE A 906 7.92 -21.78 41.48
C ILE A 906 9.04 -21.10 40.69
N ASN A 907 10.29 -21.33 41.06
CA ASN A 907 11.45 -20.80 40.33
C ASN A 907 11.55 -21.34 38.89
N LYS A 908 10.97 -22.51 38.60
CA LYS A 908 10.86 -23.11 37.25
C LYS A 908 9.56 -22.73 36.52
N ALA A 909 8.52 -22.34 37.24
CA ALA A 909 7.22 -21.95 36.68
C ALA A 909 7.30 -20.68 35.83
N LYS A 910 6.59 -20.66 34.69
CA LYS A 910 6.57 -19.56 33.71
C LYS A 910 5.35 -18.63 33.82
N ASN A 911 4.32 -19.00 34.59
CA ASN A 911 3.07 -18.25 34.70
C ASN A 911 2.42 -18.43 36.09
N GLU A 912 1.41 -17.61 36.38
CA GLU A 912 0.72 -17.57 37.67
C GLU A 912 0.08 -18.93 38.03
N THR A 913 -0.67 -19.51 37.09
CA THR A 913 -1.41 -20.78 37.28
C THR A 913 -0.49 -21.94 37.67
N ALA A 914 0.75 -21.97 37.16
CA ALA A 914 1.73 -22.97 37.56
C ALA A 914 2.25 -22.74 39.00
N MET A 915 2.42 -21.48 39.42
CA MET A 915 2.86 -21.15 40.79
C MET A 915 1.75 -21.41 41.81
N GLU A 916 0.50 -21.10 41.46
CA GLU A 916 -0.67 -21.39 42.29
C GLU A 916 -0.90 -22.90 42.47
N LYS A 917 -0.68 -23.71 41.42
CA LYS A 917 -0.64 -25.18 41.54
C LYS A 917 0.45 -25.66 42.52
N CYS A 918 1.62 -25.02 42.54
CA CYS A 918 2.69 -25.34 43.50
C CYS A 918 2.31 -24.94 44.95
N TYR A 919 1.66 -23.79 45.14
CA TYR A 919 1.15 -23.33 46.43
C TYR A 919 0.07 -24.25 47.00
N ASN A 920 -0.94 -24.61 46.20
CA ASN A 920 -2.00 -25.53 46.62
C ASN A 920 -1.44 -26.94 46.92
N LEU A 921 -0.47 -27.42 46.12
CA LEU A 921 0.20 -28.69 46.39
C LEU A 921 1.05 -28.67 47.68
N ALA A 922 1.60 -27.52 48.09
CA ALA A 922 2.19 -27.40 49.42
C ALA A 922 1.12 -27.53 50.51
N LYS A 923 0.02 -26.76 50.40
CA LYS A 923 -1.08 -26.72 51.37
C LYS A 923 -1.69 -28.10 51.63
N ASP A 924 -1.97 -28.86 50.57
CA ASP A 924 -2.49 -30.24 50.64
C ASP A 924 -1.53 -31.21 51.34
N ASN A 925 -0.22 -31.05 51.15
CA ASN A 925 0.78 -31.93 51.75
C ASN A 925 1.05 -31.58 53.22
N LEU A 926 0.99 -30.30 53.59
CA LEU A 926 1.05 -29.88 55.00
C LEU A 926 -0.16 -30.37 55.80
N ALA A 927 -1.37 -30.32 55.23
CA ALA A 927 -2.58 -30.87 55.87
C ALA A 927 -2.47 -32.39 56.15
N LYS A 928 -1.89 -33.14 55.21
CA LYS A 928 -1.59 -34.58 55.38
C LYS A 928 -0.53 -34.82 56.46
N LEU A 929 0.51 -33.98 56.53
CA LEU A 929 1.54 -34.07 57.56
C LEU A 929 1.00 -33.77 58.98
N VAL A 930 0.10 -32.79 59.15
CA VAL A 930 -0.56 -32.55 60.46
C VAL A 930 -1.40 -33.75 60.85
N THR A 931 -2.20 -34.29 59.93
CA THR A 931 -3.02 -35.49 60.19
C THR A 931 -2.16 -36.70 60.60
N ALA A 932 -0.98 -36.85 60.00
CA ALA A 932 -0.03 -37.91 60.33
C ALA A 932 0.69 -37.66 61.68
N GLN A 933 1.00 -36.42 62.03
CA GLN A 933 1.50 -36.03 63.36
C GLN A 933 0.48 -36.40 64.45
N ASP A 934 -0.79 -36.01 64.26
CA ASP A 934 -1.86 -36.25 65.23
C ASP A 934 -2.14 -37.74 65.43
N ALA A 935 -2.08 -38.53 64.34
CA ALA A 935 -2.18 -39.99 64.41
C ALA A 935 -0.98 -40.62 65.14
N ALA A 936 0.24 -40.13 64.91
CA ALA A 936 1.43 -40.60 65.62
C ALA A 936 1.40 -40.25 67.12
N ALA A 937 0.91 -39.05 67.47
CA ALA A 937 0.73 -38.60 68.85
C ALA A 937 -0.33 -39.45 69.58
N LYS A 938 -1.48 -39.73 68.96
CA LYS A 938 -2.51 -40.64 69.50
C LYS A 938 -1.96 -42.03 69.73
N LEU A 939 -1.22 -42.60 68.77
CA LEU A 939 -0.60 -43.91 68.92
C LEU A 939 0.44 -43.94 70.05
N ALA A 940 1.23 -42.88 70.22
CA ALA A 940 2.20 -42.77 71.32
C ALA A 940 1.51 -42.65 72.70
N GLN A 941 0.41 -41.92 72.78
CA GLN A 941 -0.42 -41.82 73.99
C GLN A 941 -1.06 -43.19 74.31
N ALA A 942 -1.67 -43.85 73.33
CA ALA A 942 -2.26 -45.18 73.48
C ALA A 942 -1.25 -46.23 73.96
N LYS A 943 0.00 -46.19 73.49
CA LYS A 943 1.09 -47.03 74.03
C LYS A 943 1.37 -46.74 75.50
N THR A 944 1.45 -45.48 75.86
CA THR A 944 1.73 -45.01 77.22
C THR A 944 0.65 -45.47 78.20
N ASP A 945 -0.62 -45.26 77.82
CA ASP A 945 -1.79 -45.67 78.62
C ASP A 945 -1.92 -47.19 78.73
N ALA A 946 -1.66 -47.92 77.64
CA ALA A 946 -1.65 -49.39 77.64
C ALA A 946 -0.53 -49.97 78.53
N ILE A 947 0.66 -49.38 78.51
CA ILE A 947 1.79 -49.79 79.38
C ILE A 947 1.47 -49.50 80.84
N ALA A 948 0.86 -48.36 81.16
CA ALA A 948 0.36 -48.07 82.51
C ALA A 948 -0.72 -49.08 82.94
N LYS A 949 -1.67 -49.39 82.05
CA LYS A 949 -2.77 -50.34 82.27
C LYS A 949 -2.27 -51.76 82.57
N ILE A 950 -1.29 -52.31 81.82
CA ILE A 950 -0.74 -53.65 82.12
C ILE A 950 0.11 -53.68 83.39
N LYS A 951 0.85 -52.61 83.70
CA LYS A 951 1.61 -52.50 84.96
C LYS A 951 0.71 -52.47 86.19
N ALA A 952 -0.49 -51.90 86.07
CA ALA A 952 -1.49 -51.88 87.14
C ALA A 952 -2.21 -53.22 87.38
N MET A 953 -2.03 -54.25 86.55
CA MET A 953 -2.73 -55.54 86.69
C MET A 953 -2.23 -56.41 87.85
N VAL A 954 -1.04 -56.13 88.41
CA VAL A 954 -0.39 -56.96 89.44
C VAL A 954 -0.02 -56.10 90.64
N THR A 955 -0.65 -56.35 91.79
CA THR A 955 -0.45 -55.58 93.03
C THR A 955 0.73 -56.07 93.88
N ASN A 956 1.16 -57.32 93.71
CA ASN A 956 2.34 -57.91 94.36
C ASN A 956 3.24 -58.56 93.29
N PRO A 957 4.19 -57.81 92.71
CA PRO A 957 5.02 -58.31 91.61
C PRO A 957 5.98 -59.43 92.03
N THR A 958 6.19 -60.37 91.12
CA THR A 958 7.14 -61.49 91.21
C THR A 958 8.08 -61.49 90.01
N ASP A 959 9.22 -62.19 90.09
CA ASP A 959 10.14 -62.37 88.95
C ASP A 959 9.46 -62.93 87.69
N THR A 960 8.40 -63.73 87.86
CA THR A 960 7.61 -64.29 86.75
C THR A 960 6.67 -63.24 86.15
N SER A 961 5.90 -62.53 86.99
CA SER A 961 4.97 -61.50 86.50
C SER A 961 5.70 -60.33 85.85
N ASN A 962 6.85 -59.92 86.40
CA ASN A 962 7.65 -58.83 85.86
C ASN A 962 8.17 -59.18 84.46
N LYS A 963 8.75 -60.37 84.26
CA LYS A 963 9.18 -60.83 82.93
C LYS A 963 8.05 -60.85 81.90
N ILE A 964 6.82 -61.16 82.30
CA ILE A 964 5.65 -61.10 81.42
C ILE A 964 5.29 -59.64 81.10
N ILE A 965 5.18 -58.77 82.10
CA ILE A 965 4.87 -57.34 81.93
C ILE A 965 5.94 -56.63 81.10
N ASP A 966 7.22 -56.91 81.31
CA ASP A 966 8.33 -56.36 80.53
C ASP A 966 8.25 -56.85 79.07
N THR A 967 8.03 -58.16 78.85
CA THR A 967 7.86 -58.74 77.51
C THR A 967 6.70 -58.11 76.74
N TYR A 968 5.58 -57.80 77.40
CA TYR A 968 4.44 -57.16 76.76
C TYR A 968 4.58 -55.64 76.65
N THR A 969 5.28 -54.98 77.57
CA THR A 969 5.72 -53.57 77.43
C THR A 969 6.57 -53.41 76.18
N ASP A 970 7.52 -54.32 75.96
CA ASP A 970 8.38 -54.35 74.77
C ASP A 970 7.59 -54.56 73.47
N LYS A 971 6.54 -55.38 73.49
CA LYS A 971 5.64 -55.57 72.35
C LYS A 971 4.77 -54.34 72.08
N ILE A 972 4.18 -53.73 73.12
CA ILE A 972 3.34 -52.52 72.99
C ILE A 972 4.17 -51.35 72.46
N ASN A 973 5.40 -51.16 72.95
CA ASN A 973 6.35 -50.19 72.39
C ASN A 973 6.58 -50.39 70.88
N LYS A 974 6.65 -51.65 70.43
CA LYS A 974 6.86 -52.04 69.02
C LYS A 974 5.57 -52.10 68.17
N ALA A 975 4.39 -51.94 68.76
CA ALA A 975 3.12 -51.98 68.04
C ALA A 975 2.96 -50.83 67.04
N THR A 976 2.25 -51.06 65.95
CA THR A 976 2.06 -50.09 64.84
C THR A 976 0.64 -49.55 64.72
N SER A 977 -0.32 -50.08 65.47
CA SER A 977 -1.71 -49.63 65.50
C SER A 977 -2.31 -49.73 66.91
N GLU A 978 -3.39 -48.99 67.18
CA GLU A 978 -4.14 -49.08 68.43
C GLU A 978 -4.78 -50.46 68.62
N ASP A 979 -5.25 -51.09 67.55
CA ASP A 979 -5.76 -52.46 67.56
C ASP A 979 -4.71 -53.47 68.03
N ASP A 980 -3.45 -53.32 67.61
CA ASP A 980 -2.37 -54.22 68.04
C ASP A 980 -1.98 -53.96 69.50
N ILE A 981 -2.01 -52.70 69.94
CA ILE A 981 -1.84 -52.35 71.36
C ILE A 981 -2.92 -53.02 72.22
N ASN A 982 -4.19 -52.93 71.81
CA ASN A 982 -5.31 -53.54 72.54
C ASN A 982 -5.16 -55.08 72.62
N LYS A 983 -4.90 -55.76 71.50
CA LYS A 983 -4.62 -57.21 71.47
C LYS A 983 -3.44 -57.61 72.38
N LEU A 984 -2.43 -56.75 72.51
CA LEU A 984 -1.27 -56.98 73.36
C LEU A 984 -1.55 -56.75 74.85
N VAL A 985 -2.43 -55.81 75.20
CA VAL A 985 -2.94 -55.64 76.58
C VAL A 985 -3.71 -56.89 77.02
N ASP A 986 -4.63 -57.37 76.17
CA ASP A 986 -5.43 -58.58 76.47
C ASP A 986 -4.54 -59.83 76.53
N GLY A 987 -3.58 -59.96 75.61
CA GLY A 987 -2.58 -61.03 75.62
C GLY A 987 -1.68 -61.02 76.86
N CYS A 988 -1.34 -59.83 77.39
CA CYS A 988 -0.63 -59.70 78.66
C CYS A 988 -1.49 -60.18 79.83
N GLN A 989 -2.76 -59.78 79.87
CA GLN A 989 -3.69 -60.19 80.92
C GLN A 989 -3.92 -61.71 80.93
N GLN A 990 -4.01 -62.36 79.76
CA GLN A 990 -4.13 -63.81 79.69
C GLN A 990 -2.84 -64.53 80.12
N ALA A 991 -1.68 -64.08 79.64
CA ALA A 991 -0.39 -64.67 80.02
C ALA A 991 -0.11 -64.59 81.54
N LEU A 992 -0.58 -63.53 82.22
CA LEU A 992 -0.49 -63.43 83.68
C LEU A 992 -1.36 -64.47 84.40
N LYS A 993 -2.60 -64.71 83.93
CA LYS A 993 -3.49 -65.77 84.47
C LYS A 993 -2.89 -67.16 84.28
N ASP A 994 -2.40 -67.44 83.07
CA ASP A 994 -1.83 -68.76 82.72
C ASP A 994 -0.55 -69.07 83.54
N ALA A 995 0.17 -68.04 83.99
CA ALA A 995 1.32 -68.15 84.87
C ALA A 995 0.96 -68.37 86.37
N GLY A 996 -0.33 -68.48 86.72
CA GLY A 996 -0.79 -68.65 88.10
C GLY A 996 -0.66 -67.40 88.97
N VAL A 997 -0.53 -66.22 88.36
CA VAL A 997 -0.56 -64.93 89.07
C VAL A 997 -2.02 -64.53 89.27
N ASP A 998 -2.41 -64.17 90.49
CA ASP A 998 -3.76 -63.70 90.81
C ASP A 998 -3.95 -62.26 90.29
N ALA A 999 -4.12 -62.16 88.97
CA ALA A 999 -4.28 -60.91 88.26
C ALA A 999 -5.67 -60.34 88.53
N SER A 1000 -5.71 -59.16 89.16
CA SER A 1000 -6.95 -58.46 89.53
C SER A 1000 -7.91 -58.41 88.36
N SER A 1001 -9.17 -58.80 88.57
CA SER A 1001 -10.18 -58.88 87.51
C SER A 1001 -10.58 -57.47 87.04
N THR A 1002 -9.90 -56.98 86.01
CA THR A 1002 -10.00 -55.62 85.43
C THR A 1002 -11.38 -55.20 84.90
N ALA A 1003 -12.41 -56.02 85.07
CA ALA A 1003 -13.80 -55.73 84.70
C ALA A 1003 -14.30 -54.42 85.34
N ASP A 1004 -14.03 -54.20 86.63
CA ASP A 1004 -14.42 -52.96 87.31
C ASP A 1004 -13.63 -51.74 86.82
N ALA A 1005 -12.32 -51.88 86.57
CA ALA A 1005 -11.48 -50.75 86.16
C ALA A 1005 -11.90 -50.15 84.81
N SER A 1006 -12.28 -50.99 83.84
CA SER A 1006 -12.77 -50.51 82.54
C SER A 1006 -14.16 -49.87 82.66
N LYS A 1007 -15.05 -50.45 83.47
CA LYS A 1007 -16.38 -49.89 83.75
C LYS A 1007 -16.29 -48.54 84.45
N LEU A 1008 -15.35 -48.40 85.40
CA LEU A 1008 -15.09 -47.16 86.12
C LEU A 1008 -14.53 -46.07 85.20
N ALA A 1009 -13.61 -46.42 84.29
CA ALA A 1009 -13.09 -45.48 83.29
C ALA A 1009 -14.18 -45.00 82.30
N GLN A 1010 -15.03 -45.91 81.83
CA GLN A 1010 -16.20 -45.59 81.01
C GLN A 1010 -17.11 -44.58 81.74
N LEU A 1011 -17.46 -44.86 83.01
CA LEU A 1011 -18.30 -43.98 83.82
C LEU A 1011 -17.75 -42.57 83.99
N ARG A 1012 -16.43 -42.42 84.15
CA ARG A 1012 -15.79 -41.08 84.21
C ARG A 1012 -15.95 -40.33 82.89
N ALA A 1013 -15.67 -40.98 81.76
CA ALA A 1013 -15.80 -40.39 80.44
C ALA A 1013 -17.25 -39.96 80.14
N ASP A 1014 -18.22 -40.82 80.44
CA ASP A 1014 -19.65 -40.53 80.25
C ASP A 1014 -20.14 -39.40 81.17
N ALA A 1015 -19.66 -39.36 82.42
CA ALA A 1015 -19.97 -38.30 83.39
C ALA A 1015 -19.39 -36.94 82.94
N ILE A 1016 -18.11 -36.90 82.56
CA ILE A 1016 -17.43 -35.70 82.09
C ILE A 1016 -18.08 -35.19 80.79
N SER A 1017 -18.40 -36.08 79.84
CA SER A 1017 -19.12 -35.72 78.60
C SER A 1017 -20.49 -35.12 78.89
N THR A 1018 -21.22 -35.67 79.88
CA THR A 1018 -22.52 -35.14 80.30
C THR A 1018 -22.42 -33.75 80.91
N LEU A 1019 -21.42 -33.50 81.77
CA LEU A 1019 -21.18 -32.18 82.35
C LEU A 1019 -20.73 -31.15 81.30
N GLN A 1020 -19.93 -31.56 80.30
CA GLN A 1020 -19.49 -30.70 79.19
C GLN A 1020 -20.68 -30.27 78.34
N LYS A 1021 -21.55 -31.21 77.94
CA LYS A 1021 -22.79 -30.91 77.18
C LYS A 1021 -23.69 -29.92 77.94
N MET A 1022 -23.77 -30.04 79.27
CA MET A 1022 -24.50 -29.07 80.10
C MET A 1022 -23.81 -27.70 80.16
N LEU A 1023 -22.48 -27.65 80.32
CA LEU A 1023 -21.69 -26.42 80.27
C LEU A 1023 -21.85 -25.69 78.92
N ASP A 1024 -21.99 -26.43 77.83
CA ASP A 1024 -22.19 -25.82 76.51
C ASP A 1024 -23.55 -25.13 76.32
N THR A 1025 -24.55 -25.47 77.14
CA THR A 1025 -25.82 -24.72 77.21
C THR A 1025 -25.77 -23.47 78.09
N VAL A 1026 -24.65 -23.19 78.79
CA VAL A 1026 -24.54 -22.02 79.68
C VAL A 1026 -24.38 -20.72 78.87
N PRO A 1027 -25.17 -19.67 79.16
CA PRO A 1027 -25.02 -18.35 78.54
C PRO A 1027 -23.62 -17.74 78.70
N SER A 1028 -23.18 -17.02 77.66
CA SER A 1028 -21.81 -16.49 77.53
C SER A 1028 -21.35 -15.62 78.71
N ASP A 1029 -22.26 -14.87 79.33
CA ASP A 1029 -22.01 -13.99 80.49
C ASP A 1029 -21.63 -14.75 81.78
N LYS A 1030 -21.86 -16.07 81.82
CA LYS A 1030 -21.59 -16.93 82.98
C LYS A 1030 -20.68 -18.12 82.68
N LYS A 1031 -20.26 -18.29 81.41
CA LYS A 1031 -19.56 -19.50 80.99
C LYS A 1031 -18.18 -19.65 81.64
N GLU A 1032 -17.49 -18.57 81.99
CA GLU A 1032 -16.19 -18.63 82.68
C GLU A 1032 -16.30 -19.17 84.13
N ASP A 1033 -17.29 -18.73 84.91
CA ASP A 1033 -17.50 -19.24 86.28
C ASP A 1033 -18.14 -20.64 86.27
N ALA A 1034 -18.94 -20.96 85.25
CA ALA A 1034 -19.41 -22.32 85.02
C ALA A 1034 -18.28 -23.27 84.61
N GLN A 1035 -17.30 -22.81 83.82
CA GLN A 1035 -16.10 -23.56 83.46
C GLN A 1035 -15.31 -23.95 84.72
N LYS A 1036 -15.05 -23.01 85.63
CA LYS A 1036 -14.37 -23.29 86.93
C LYS A 1036 -15.10 -24.34 87.77
N VAL A 1037 -16.44 -24.38 87.71
CA VAL A 1037 -17.27 -25.41 88.37
C VAL A 1037 -17.18 -26.75 87.64
N PHE A 1038 -17.19 -26.76 86.31
CA PHE A 1038 -16.97 -27.96 85.51
C PHE A 1038 -15.57 -28.55 85.79
N ASP A 1039 -14.50 -27.77 85.63
CA ASP A 1039 -13.11 -28.18 85.82
C ASP A 1039 -12.91 -28.83 87.20
N SER A 1040 -13.45 -28.22 88.25
CA SER A 1040 -13.38 -28.74 89.63
C SER A 1040 -14.10 -30.08 89.79
N TYR A 1041 -15.21 -30.33 89.09
CA TYR A 1041 -15.90 -31.62 89.12
C TYR A 1041 -15.28 -32.66 88.20
N VAL A 1042 -14.66 -32.26 87.08
CA VAL A 1042 -13.83 -33.12 86.24
C VAL A 1042 -12.61 -33.63 87.03
N GLU A 1043 -11.92 -32.75 87.76
CA GLU A 1043 -10.78 -33.11 88.61
C GLU A 1043 -11.19 -34.12 89.68
N LYS A 1044 -12.31 -33.89 90.37
CA LYS A 1044 -12.89 -34.85 91.33
C LYS A 1044 -13.25 -36.20 90.70
N ILE A 1045 -14.05 -36.22 89.63
CA ILE A 1045 -14.51 -37.45 88.96
C ILE A 1045 -13.31 -38.28 88.46
N ASN A 1046 -12.23 -37.63 88.04
CA ASN A 1046 -10.97 -38.29 87.71
C ASN A 1046 -10.24 -38.87 88.94
N SER A 1047 -10.34 -38.24 90.11
CA SER A 1047 -9.79 -38.74 91.38
C SER A 1047 -10.64 -39.82 92.06
N ASP A 1048 -11.94 -39.89 91.78
CA ASP A 1048 -12.87 -40.82 92.44
C ASP A 1048 -12.55 -42.29 92.14
N THR A 1049 -12.64 -43.14 93.16
CA THR A 1049 -12.21 -44.55 93.10
C THR A 1049 -13.36 -45.57 93.09
N THR A 1050 -14.61 -45.13 93.14
CA THR A 1050 -15.80 -46.01 93.14
C THR A 1050 -16.89 -45.51 92.21
N GLU A 1051 -17.73 -46.44 91.71
CA GLU A 1051 -18.80 -46.15 90.75
C GLU A 1051 -19.86 -45.19 91.34
N ASP A 1052 -20.15 -45.32 92.63
CA ASP A 1052 -21.15 -44.50 93.31
C ASP A 1052 -20.64 -43.10 93.64
N ALA A 1053 -19.33 -42.92 93.87
CA ALA A 1053 -18.73 -41.60 94.03
C ALA A 1053 -18.82 -40.79 92.72
N ILE A 1054 -18.42 -41.38 91.58
CA ILE A 1054 -18.52 -40.76 90.25
C ILE A 1054 -19.97 -40.35 89.92
N LYS A 1055 -20.95 -41.20 90.24
CA LYS A 1055 -22.38 -40.86 90.06
C LYS A 1055 -22.82 -39.72 90.97
N ASN A 1056 -22.40 -39.71 92.23
CA ASN A 1056 -22.76 -38.67 93.18
C ASN A 1056 -22.20 -37.31 92.76
N ASP A 1057 -20.93 -37.26 92.37
CA ASP A 1057 -20.28 -36.02 91.97
C ASP A 1057 -20.66 -35.58 90.55
N LEU A 1058 -21.08 -36.49 89.67
CA LEU A 1058 -21.83 -36.16 88.46
C LEU A 1058 -23.13 -35.40 88.80
N GLU A 1059 -23.98 -35.92 89.69
CA GLU A 1059 -25.25 -35.26 90.05
C GLU A 1059 -25.04 -33.95 90.84
N GLU A 1060 -24.02 -33.85 91.70
CA GLU A 1060 -23.61 -32.57 92.29
C GLU A 1060 -23.15 -31.56 91.22
N GLY A 1061 -22.32 -32.00 90.27
CA GLY A 1061 -21.82 -31.19 89.16
C GLY A 1061 -22.96 -30.63 88.31
N LYS A 1062 -23.90 -31.48 87.89
CA LYS A 1062 -25.15 -31.09 87.19
C LYS A 1062 -25.91 -30.06 88.02
N THR A 1063 -26.11 -30.33 89.32
CA THR A 1063 -26.85 -29.45 90.24
C THR A 1063 -26.19 -28.09 90.44
N LYS A 1064 -24.85 -28.01 90.36
CA LYS A 1064 -24.11 -26.73 90.43
C LYS A 1064 -24.12 -25.99 89.10
N LEU A 1065 -23.90 -26.66 87.96
CA LEU A 1065 -23.95 -26.04 86.63
C LEU A 1065 -25.34 -25.43 86.32
N LYS A 1066 -26.43 -26.06 86.75
CA LYS A 1066 -27.79 -25.49 86.64
C LYS A 1066 -27.94 -24.10 87.27
N LYS A 1067 -27.15 -23.76 88.30
CA LYS A 1067 -27.18 -22.43 88.94
C LYS A 1067 -26.63 -21.31 88.05
N TYR A 1068 -25.85 -21.66 87.03
CA TYR A 1068 -25.30 -20.73 86.04
C TYR A 1068 -26.18 -20.65 84.77
N GLY A 1069 -27.20 -21.49 84.65
CA GLY A 1069 -28.15 -21.51 83.52
C GLY A 1069 -28.08 -22.77 82.65
N ALA A 1070 -27.28 -23.78 83.00
CA ALA A 1070 -27.22 -25.03 82.25
C ALA A 1070 -28.56 -25.76 82.24
N SER A 1071 -28.96 -26.28 81.07
CA SER A 1071 -30.19 -27.04 80.87
C SER A 1071 -29.98 -28.56 81.03
N ASP A 1072 -31.03 -29.29 81.40
CA ASP A 1072 -30.98 -30.75 81.43
C ASP A 1072 -30.87 -31.34 80.02
N VAL A 1073 -29.85 -32.18 79.81
CA VAL A 1073 -29.70 -32.98 78.59
C VAL A 1073 -30.61 -34.21 78.72
N THR A 1074 -31.62 -34.30 77.86
CA THR A 1074 -32.45 -35.50 77.70
C THR A 1074 -32.13 -36.16 76.37
N ASP A 1075 -31.92 -37.48 76.36
CA ASP A 1075 -31.47 -38.21 75.18
C ASP A 1075 -32.57 -38.35 74.12
N ASN A 1076 -32.75 -37.32 73.28
CA ASN A 1076 -33.02 -37.47 71.83
C ASN A 1076 -33.09 -36.11 71.08
N THR A 1077 -32.91 -36.18 69.76
CA THR A 1077 -33.04 -35.07 68.78
C THR A 1077 -31.87 -34.03 68.80
N PRO A 1078 -31.63 -33.26 67.72
CA PRO A 1078 -30.50 -33.58 66.85
C PRO A 1078 -29.48 -32.44 66.66
N THR A 1079 -28.35 -32.75 66.02
CA THR A 1079 -27.31 -31.80 65.63
C THR A 1079 -27.82 -30.69 64.69
N PRO A 1080 -27.72 -29.40 65.06
CA PRO A 1080 -27.85 -28.29 64.13
C PRO A 1080 -26.60 -28.19 63.24
N ASN A 1081 -26.78 -27.90 61.95
CA ASN A 1081 -25.68 -27.76 61.00
C ASN A 1081 -24.95 -26.40 61.17
N GLY A 1082 -23.61 -26.41 61.14
CA GLY A 1082 -22.77 -25.22 61.27
C GLY A 1082 -22.13 -24.83 59.93
N ASN A 1083 -22.74 -23.89 59.21
CA ASN A 1083 -22.26 -23.44 57.90
C ASN A 1083 -20.94 -22.65 57.96
N THR A 1084 -20.24 -22.65 56.84
CA THR A 1084 -19.21 -21.66 56.49
C THR A 1084 -19.78 -20.25 56.37
N SER A 1085 -19.15 -19.29 57.03
CA SER A 1085 -18.85 -17.93 56.50
C SER A 1085 -18.17 -17.07 57.57
N THR A 1086 -17.17 -16.29 57.19
CA THR A 1086 -16.64 -15.18 58.01
C THR A 1086 -16.28 -13.99 57.14
N THR A 1087 -16.90 -12.84 57.42
CA THR A 1087 -16.47 -11.53 56.91
C THR A 1087 -16.87 -10.43 57.90
N LEU A 1088 -15.95 -9.48 58.11
CA LEU A 1088 -16.15 -8.12 58.67
C LEU A 1088 -16.51 -7.96 60.18
N ASP A 1089 -15.48 -7.62 60.95
CA ASP A 1089 -15.32 -6.41 61.80
C ASP A 1089 -16.52 -5.74 62.50
N GLY A 1090 -16.31 -5.27 63.76
CA GLY A 1090 -17.26 -4.34 64.39
C GLY A 1090 -17.06 -3.84 65.83
N SER A 1091 -15.87 -3.34 66.24
CA SER A 1091 -15.63 -2.59 67.52
C SER A 1091 -15.83 -3.35 68.86
N GLY A 1092 -15.24 -2.95 70.00
CA GLY A 1092 -14.18 -1.94 70.26
C GLY A 1092 -14.11 -1.48 71.75
N SER A 1093 -12.88 -1.27 72.27
CA SER A 1093 -12.51 -0.70 73.60
C SER A 1093 -12.96 -1.43 74.89
N GLY A 1094 -12.19 -1.41 76.00
CA GLY A 1094 -10.82 -0.88 76.21
C GLY A 1094 -10.45 -0.68 77.71
N ALA A 1095 -9.15 -0.42 77.99
CA ALA A 1095 -8.55 -0.08 79.30
C ALA A 1095 -8.55 -1.20 80.39
N THR A 1096 -7.59 -1.38 81.32
CA THR A 1096 -6.25 -0.79 81.66
C THR A 1096 -5.51 -1.83 82.57
N GLU A 1097 -4.28 -1.70 83.13
CA GLU A 1097 -3.27 -0.64 83.36
C GLU A 1097 -1.87 -1.25 83.67
N LYS A 1098 -0.78 -0.44 83.66
CA LYS A 1098 0.57 -0.64 84.28
C LYS A 1098 1.44 -1.87 83.83
N GLY A 1099 2.76 -1.76 83.63
CA GLY A 1099 3.65 -0.58 83.50
C GLY A 1099 5.13 -0.83 83.86
N SER A 1100 6.07 -0.09 83.23
CA SER A 1100 7.50 0.12 83.58
C SER A 1100 8.50 -1.07 83.46
N ASP A 1101 9.83 -0.94 83.35
CA ASP A 1101 10.79 0.10 82.84
C ASP A 1101 12.25 -0.48 82.91
N VAL A 1102 13.32 0.00 82.26
CA VAL A 1102 13.51 0.74 80.98
C VAL A 1102 15.03 0.81 80.62
N ALA A 1103 15.42 0.58 79.34
CA ALA A 1103 16.65 1.11 78.70
C ALA A 1103 16.62 0.82 77.17
N THR A 1104 16.51 1.75 76.21
CA THR A 1104 17.31 2.95 75.85
C THR A 1104 18.75 2.61 75.44
N THR A 1105 19.31 3.06 74.31
CA THR A 1105 19.24 4.37 73.60
C THR A 1105 19.38 4.22 72.07
N SER A 1106 19.03 5.14 71.15
CA SER A 1106 18.34 6.44 71.21
C SER A 1106 18.09 7.04 69.80
N GLY A 1107 16.90 7.64 69.58
CA GLY A 1107 16.73 8.93 68.86
C GLY A 1107 16.81 8.93 67.32
N VAL A 1108 16.17 9.84 66.57
CA VAL A 1108 15.36 11.06 66.83
C VAL A 1108 14.51 11.35 65.56
N LYS A 1109 13.31 11.96 65.53
CA LYS A 1109 12.21 12.18 66.51
C LYS A 1109 11.06 12.97 65.81
N THR A 1110 9.79 12.57 65.97
CA THR A 1110 8.51 13.37 65.92
C THR A 1110 8.23 14.41 64.81
N GLY A 1111 7.00 14.60 64.33
CA GLY A 1111 5.72 13.95 64.69
C GLY A 1111 4.50 14.84 64.34
N ASP A 1112 3.30 14.32 64.60
CA ASP A 1112 2.06 14.92 65.17
C ASP A 1112 1.60 16.34 64.69
N ASP A 1113 0.31 16.64 64.47
CA ASP A 1113 -0.92 15.94 64.90
C ASP A 1113 -2.20 16.44 64.15
N ASN A 1114 -3.36 15.85 64.51
CA ASN A 1114 -4.74 16.35 64.40
C ASN A 1114 -5.53 16.32 63.06
N MET A 1115 -6.41 15.33 62.95
CA MET A 1115 -7.89 15.48 63.04
C MET A 1115 -8.64 16.50 62.15
N GLY A 1116 -9.56 15.99 61.31
CA GLY A 1116 -10.98 16.37 61.46
C GLY A 1116 -11.88 16.66 60.24
N ILE A 1117 -12.97 15.89 60.14
CA ILE A 1117 -14.36 16.34 59.82
C ILE A 1117 -14.79 16.59 58.36
N ILE A 1118 -15.59 15.63 57.86
CA ILE A 1118 -16.91 15.71 57.16
C ILE A 1118 -17.03 16.44 55.80
N ALA A 1119 -17.76 15.76 54.90
CA ALA A 1119 -18.18 16.14 53.56
C ALA A 1119 -19.07 17.40 53.43
N ILE A 1120 -19.20 17.90 52.19
CA ILE A 1120 -20.50 18.14 51.52
C ILE A 1120 -20.27 18.37 50.01
N ALA A 1121 -21.32 18.20 49.19
CA ALA A 1121 -21.27 18.36 47.73
C ALA A 1121 -21.34 19.83 47.27
N GLY A 1122 -20.92 20.07 46.02
CA GLY A 1122 -21.67 20.96 45.12
C GLY A 1122 -21.08 22.34 44.77
N ALA A 1123 -20.48 22.38 43.57
CA ALA A 1123 -20.57 23.47 42.58
C ALA A 1123 -19.80 24.80 42.74
N ALA A 1124 -19.47 25.33 41.54
CA ALA A 1124 -19.61 26.73 41.11
C ALA A 1124 -18.36 27.68 41.00
N ILE A 1125 -17.93 27.85 39.74
CA ILE A 1125 -17.94 29.13 38.97
C ILE A 1125 -16.73 30.12 39.03
N THR A 1126 -16.25 30.47 37.81
CA THR A 1126 -15.41 31.62 37.35
C THR A 1126 -14.03 31.93 37.95
N ALA A 1127 -12.99 31.85 37.10
CA ALA A 1127 -12.41 33.00 36.38
C ALA A 1127 -11.57 32.45 35.19
N ALA A 1128 -11.62 32.90 33.92
CA ALA A 1128 -11.74 34.24 33.32
C ALA A 1128 -10.39 34.99 33.17
N LEU A 1129 -9.70 34.69 32.05
CA LEU A 1129 -8.75 35.51 31.28
C LEU A 1129 -7.36 35.91 31.84
N ALA A 1130 -6.35 35.52 31.03
CA ALA A 1130 -5.16 36.30 30.63
C ALA A 1130 -3.96 36.50 31.59
N ALA A 1131 -2.95 35.63 31.44
CA ALA A 1131 -1.51 35.97 31.47
C ALA A 1131 -0.74 34.93 30.62
N ALA A 1132 -0.40 35.24 29.38
CA ALA A 1132 0.87 35.84 28.93
C ALA A 1132 2.03 34.81 28.79
N PHE A 1133 2.37 34.41 27.56
CA PHE A 1133 3.41 35.03 26.71
C PHE A 1133 4.88 34.97 27.21
N ILE A 1134 5.23 34.06 28.13
CA ILE A 1134 6.62 33.83 28.57
C ILE A 1134 7.09 32.38 28.30
N SER A 1135 7.22 32.04 27.01
CA SER A 1135 8.03 30.89 26.52
C SER A 1135 8.57 31.17 25.11
N LEU A 1136 7.73 31.71 24.22
CA LEU A 1136 8.05 32.02 22.81
C LEU A 1136 8.96 33.26 22.63
N LYS A 1137 9.99 33.41 23.47
CA LYS A 1137 10.98 34.50 23.41
C LYS A 1137 12.42 34.01 23.49
N LYS A 1138 12.66 32.77 23.05
CA LYS A 1138 14.00 32.13 23.02
C LYS A 1138 14.40 31.52 21.68
N PHE A 1139 13.54 31.58 20.65
CA PHE A 1139 13.85 31.07 19.30
C PHE A 1139 14.19 32.16 18.28
N ILE A 1140 13.53 33.33 18.32
CA ILE A 1140 13.91 34.50 17.50
C ILE A 1140 15.11 35.24 18.11
N LYS A 1141 16.25 34.54 18.25
CA LYS A 1141 17.60 35.13 18.27
C LYS A 1141 18.76 34.12 18.10
N ARG A 1142 18.74 33.36 17.02
CA ARG A 1142 19.96 32.92 16.31
C ARG A 1142 19.74 33.06 14.82
#